data_AF-A0A835L952-F1
#
_entry.id   AF-A0A835L952-F1
#
_cell.length_a   1.000
_cell.length_b   1.000
_cell.length_c   1.000
_cell.angle_alpha   90.00
_cell.angle_beta   90.00
_cell.angle_gamma   90.00
#
_symmetry.space_group_name_H-M   'P 1'
#
loop_
_entity.id
_entity.type
_entity.pdbx_description
1 polymer ?
#
loop_
_entity_poly.entity_id
_entity_poly.type
_entity_poly.pdbx_seq_one_letter_code
_entity_poly.pdbx_strand_id
1 'polypeptide(L)'
;MFLQNPDCLPVENVTLSVSNAGVVQQIKALDPYWVEKRDMTIYERPPSGSTIVLGAVDTWKARMEGYLEDVKWLLSLEYYRFWSTILYHPQCMDALVSFLQEATPPYIPPHESRDVQKLYEDIRRAVLIVFSRLVTNKESKTQWMTKEYMADLLYNKFIFTIPIIWDLCLTYGVDNGRHVGRVLDCVFGLQPRYEGDAVAAVAFVKEAFKYIILQVNKDYDSEDPPNLPETFKGFSEIRRPSNTKAVDKLTFDMLKDLVVHLLDTSMTMRIFIEVYPKSVPIFRKTNFVISIVQLYEYGIPLLYEKLEETGDQTSVTYTEIEGYIDTARAELIDIFREILAAYKSAIFSGEGSIANHVEDYLAVMMDGLSEKLLIKDYHSCYPVHDDLEMLRQAYPDIDTVKTDFILQAIYSNLDEPVPELPAPTEKLTNGHIDTTPTQNTPKDAEIPDNVREESLISEVKDILPHLGDGFILKCLQHYGFNAERVINSILEDNLAEPLRALDQSLPIIPEDPLDTKFLETGQARLNVFDGDQFDIMTRDDVDVSKIHIGKRKSKYKDLKDMLDDKTEVKKMVDIYSKYNLVCDEEALYSDEYDDTYDSDGVAPVPDLSDDTRRPFVTPRALRQYDREQEEESEEEPEGQEEDKPSSSRNKMDFCVNPEEMRARREASYQARRGRGHANRPAAQPRNTDVTGKPRGQGQEKEVLHNRDKKEKNKSARANHNRRSGAQWKRSQGMMPS
;
A
#
# COMPACT_ATOMS: atom_id res chain seq x y z
N MET A 1 20.36 39.82 32.11
CA MET A 1 21.68 39.80 31.44
C MET A 1 21.35 39.81 29.96
N PHE A 2 21.46 40.95 29.29
CA PHE A 2 21.13 41.06 27.87
C PHE A 2 22.23 40.39 27.05
N LEU A 3 21.85 39.60 26.02
CA LEU A 3 22.80 39.06 25.04
C LEU A 3 23.60 40.22 24.40
N GLN A 4 24.88 40.37 24.73
CA GLN A 4 25.79 41.21 23.95
C GLN A 4 26.43 40.34 22.88
N ASN A 5 25.85 40.34 21.68
CA ASN A 5 26.46 39.78 20.47
C ASN A 5 26.95 40.93 19.56
N PRO A 6 28.03 41.63 19.94
CA PRO A 6 28.51 42.80 19.20
C PRO A 6 28.97 42.45 17.78
N ASP A 7 29.52 41.24 17.61
CA ASP A 7 30.05 40.74 16.34
C ASP A 7 28.96 40.16 15.41
N CYS A 8 27.70 40.18 15.85
CA CYS A 8 26.54 39.67 15.11
C CYS A 8 26.71 38.23 14.61
N LEU A 9 27.40 37.39 15.37
CA LEU A 9 27.64 35.98 15.04
C LEU A 9 26.34 35.15 15.12
N PRO A 10 26.23 34.05 14.38
CA PRO A 10 25.09 33.15 14.51
C PRO A 10 25.13 32.44 15.88
N VAL A 11 23.96 32.12 16.45
CA VAL A 11 23.82 31.69 17.85
C VAL A 11 24.65 30.46 18.21
N GLU A 12 24.86 29.54 17.26
CA GLU A 12 25.70 28.36 17.41
C GLU A 12 27.18 28.67 17.70
N ASN A 13 27.63 29.88 17.33
CA ASN A 13 29.00 30.35 17.54
C ASN A 13 29.11 31.40 18.66
N VAL A 14 28.00 31.77 19.30
CA VAL A 14 28.00 32.78 20.38
C VAL A 14 28.32 32.12 21.71
N THR A 15 29.25 32.71 22.45
CA THR A 15 29.54 32.38 23.85
C THR A 15 29.27 33.58 24.75
N LEU A 16 28.65 33.33 25.91
CA LEU A 16 28.26 34.35 26.87
C LEU A 16 29.04 34.16 28.17
N SER A 17 29.58 35.26 28.69
CA SER A 17 30.30 35.26 29.95
C SER A 17 29.35 35.37 31.13
N VAL A 18 29.38 34.38 32.04
CA VAL A 18 28.63 34.40 33.29
C VAL A 18 29.59 34.44 34.47
N SER A 19 29.35 35.35 35.41
CA SER A 19 30.14 35.46 36.64
C SER A 19 29.43 34.72 37.77
N ASN A 20 29.89 33.51 38.08
CA ASN A 20 29.42 32.73 39.21
C ASN A 20 30.49 32.71 40.31
N ALA A 21 30.14 33.19 41.51
CA ALA A 21 31.03 33.21 42.69
C ALA A 21 32.43 33.83 42.45
N GLY A 22 32.53 34.83 41.57
CA GLY A 22 33.78 35.53 41.25
C GLY A 22 34.62 34.88 40.13
N VAL A 23 34.18 33.77 39.54
CA VAL A 23 34.79 33.15 38.35
C VAL A 23 33.96 33.47 37.12
N VAL A 24 34.60 34.03 36.10
CA VAL A 24 33.98 34.28 34.79
C VAL A 24 34.07 32.99 33.98
N GLN A 25 32.93 32.35 33.73
CA GLN A 25 32.80 31.17 32.87
C GLN A 25 32.24 31.59 31.51
N GLN A 26 32.76 31.02 30.43
CA GLN A 26 32.23 31.20 29.08
C GLN A 26 31.32 30.03 28.74
N ILE A 27 30.03 30.31 28.54
CA ILE A 27 29.00 29.29 28.28
C ILE A 27 28.46 29.52 26.87
N LYS A 28 28.22 28.44 26.12
CA LYS A 28 27.63 28.55 24.77
C LYS A 28 26.22 29.14 24.85
N ALA A 29 25.78 29.86 23.83
CA ALA A 29 24.45 30.47 23.82
C ALA A 29 23.32 29.42 23.81
N LEU A 30 23.54 28.26 23.18
CA LEU A 30 22.65 27.11 23.27
C LEU A 30 23.23 26.10 24.26
N ASP A 31 22.71 26.11 25.49
CA ASP A 31 23.23 25.29 26.58
C ASP A 31 22.14 25.03 27.64
N PRO A 32 22.09 23.84 28.26
CA PRO A 32 21.19 23.55 29.38
C PRO A 32 21.27 24.54 30.54
N TYR A 33 22.40 25.22 30.71
CA TYR A 33 22.60 26.25 31.74
C TYR A 33 21.55 27.37 31.68
N TRP A 34 21.05 27.70 30.49
CA TRP A 34 20.09 28.80 30.30
C TRP A 34 18.64 28.40 30.54
N VAL A 35 18.39 27.11 30.75
CA VAL A 35 17.04 26.57 30.98
C VAL A 35 16.61 26.88 32.41
N GLU A 36 15.48 27.56 32.55
CA GLU A 36 14.85 27.81 33.84
C GLU A 36 14.20 26.51 34.34
N LYS A 37 14.34 26.22 35.64
CA LYS A 37 13.67 25.09 36.30
C LYS A 37 12.20 25.45 36.55
N ARG A 38 11.40 25.42 35.48
CA ARG A 38 9.96 25.73 35.49
C ARG A 38 9.20 24.47 35.07
N ASP A 39 8.23 24.04 35.86
CA ASP A 39 7.35 22.96 35.41
C ASP A 39 6.36 23.50 34.38
N MET A 40 6.24 22.82 33.24
CA MET A 40 5.34 23.24 32.16
C MET A 40 4.03 22.47 32.24
N THR A 41 2.91 23.19 32.13
CA THR A 41 1.59 22.57 32.11
C THR A 41 1.38 21.81 30.80
N ILE A 42 0.79 20.61 30.88
CA ILE A 42 0.33 19.84 29.70
C ILE A 42 -1.12 20.21 29.41
N TYR A 43 -1.42 20.44 28.13
CA TYR A 43 -2.76 20.79 27.68
C TYR A 43 -3.70 19.57 27.74
N GLU A 44 -4.97 19.82 28.05
CA GLU A 44 -6.02 18.80 28.08
C GLU A 44 -7.28 19.36 27.43
N ARG A 45 -8.09 18.50 26.79
CA ARG A 45 -9.37 18.91 26.22
C ARG A 45 -10.34 19.42 27.29
N PRO A 46 -11.19 20.43 26.95
CA PRO A 46 -12.26 20.83 27.84
C PRO A 46 -13.20 19.64 28.12
N PRO A 47 -13.64 19.47 29.38
CA PRO A 47 -14.51 18.37 29.73
C PRO A 47 -15.81 18.46 28.95
N SER A 48 -16.17 17.37 28.27
CA SER A 48 -17.35 17.24 27.41
C SER A 48 -18.09 15.93 27.71
N GLY A 49 -19.39 15.90 27.43
CA GLY A 49 -20.25 14.72 27.65
C GLY A 49 -21.46 14.97 28.54
N SER A 50 -22.31 13.95 28.71
CA SER A 50 -23.59 14.04 29.42
C SER A 50 -23.47 14.08 30.95
N THR A 51 -22.32 13.68 31.50
CA THR A 51 -22.03 13.67 32.94
C THR A 51 -20.76 14.46 33.25
N ILE A 52 -20.83 15.78 33.13
CA ILE A 52 -19.74 16.67 33.56
C ILE A 52 -19.77 16.79 35.09
N VAL A 53 -18.66 16.48 35.74
CA VAL A 53 -18.52 16.67 37.19
C VAL A 53 -18.61 18.16 37.51
N LEU A 54 -19.39 18.52 38.54
CA LEU A 54 -19.55 19.91 38.97
C LEU A 54 -18.17 20.51 39.32
N GLY A 55 -17.83 21.65 38.70
CA GLY A 55 -16.54 22.31 38.87
C GLY A 55 -15.40 21.80 37.96
N ALA A 56 -15.64 20.77 37.13
CA ALA A 56 -14.63 20.27 36.18
C ALA A 56 -14.22 21.34 35.15
N VAL A 57 -15.20 22.10 34.63
CA VAL A 57 -14.94 23.20 33.69
C VAL A 57 -14.10 24.29 34.36
N ASP A 58 -14.39 24.66 35.60
CA ASP A 58 -13.64 25.69 36.33
C ASP A 58 -12.21 25.24 36.66
N THR A 59 -12.04 23.95 36.99
CA THR A 59 -10.72 23.33 37.21
C THR A 59 -9.91 23.33 35.92
N TRP A 60 -10.54 22.97 34.80
CA TRP A 60 -9.92 23.02 33.48
C TRP A 60 -9.51 24.46 33.12
N LYS A 61 -10.38 25.46 33.34
CA LYS A 61 -10.06 26.87 33.08
C LYS A 61 -8.83 27.33 33.87
N ALA A 62 -8.78 27.07 35.17
CA ALA A 62 -7.64 27.47 36.00
C ALA A 62 -6.32 26.82 35.54
N ARG A 63 -6.36 25.55 35.14
CA ARG A 63 -5.19 24.86 34.60
C ARG A 63 -4.76 25.41 33.24
N MET A 64 -5.72 25.68 32.37
CA MET A 64 -5.46 26.20 31.02
C MET A 64 -5.02 27.68 31.02
N GLU A 65 -5.42 28.46 32.02
CA GLU A 65 -4.83 29.78 32.29
C GLU A 65 -3.34 29.65 32.63
N GLY A 66 -2.97 28.69 33.49
CA GLY A 66 -1.57 28.35 33.76
C GLY A 66 -0.81 27.91 32.50
N TYR A 67 -1.39 27.04 31.68
CA TYR A 67 -0.83 26.65 30.38
C TYR A 67 -0.59 27.87 29.48
N LEU A 68 -1.57 28.77 29.38
CA LEU A 68 -1.45 29.99 28.58
C LEU A 68 -0.33 30.91 29.09
N GLU A 69 -0.16 31.02 30.41
CA GLU A 69 0.94 31.77 31.02
C GLU A 69 2.30 31.13 30.69
N ASP A 70 2.41 29.80 30.73
CA ASP A 70 3.62 29.06 30.36
C ASP A 70 4.01 29.31 28.90
N VAL A 71 3.05 29.23 27.97
CA VAL A 71 3.30 29.50 26.54
C VAL A 71 3.67 30.97 26.30
N LYS A 72 3.01 31.91 27.00
CA LYS A 72 3.36 33.35 26.93
C LYS A 72 4.74 33.62 27.52
N TRP A 73 5.12 32.95 28.60
CA TRP A 73 6.46 33.00 29.17
C TRP A 73 7.49 32.52 28.15
N LEU A 74 7.27 31.37 27.51
CA LEU A 74 8.14 30.83 26.47
C LEU A 74 8.34 31.84 25.32
N LEU A 75 7.26 32.49 24.86
CA LEU A 75 7.32 33.53 23.84
C LEU A 75 8.06 34.80 24.29
N SER A 76 8.07 35.10 25.59
CA SER A 76 8.77 36.27 26.14
C SER A 76 10.30 36.10 26.24
N LEU A 77 10.81 34.87 26.12
CA LEU A 77 12.23 34.58 26.24
C LEU A 77 13.05 35.20 25.11
N GLU A 78 14.26 35.67 25.43
CA GLU A 78 15.27 36.05 24.45
C GLU A 78 15.66 34.86 23.56
N TYR A 79 16.07 35.12 22.32
CA TYR A 79 16.33 34.10 21.29
C TYR A 79 17.11 32.88 21.77
N TYR A 80 18.26 33.08 22.42
CA TYR A 80 19.13 31.99 22.88
C TYR A 80 18.51 31.18 24.04
N ARG A 81 17.74 31.84 24.91
CA ARG A 81 17.01 31.18 26.01
C ARG A 81 15.84 30.40 25.47
N PHE A 82 15.10 30.97 24.52
CA PHE A 82 14.00 30.29 23.83
C PHE A 82 14.50 28.99 23.20
N TRP A 83 15.55 29.04 22.39
CA TRP A 83 16.11 27.84 21.76
C TRP A 83 16.74 26.87 22.76
N SER A 84 17.41 27.35 23.81
CA SER A 84 17.91 26.47 24.88
C SER A 84 16.76 25.75 25.60
N THR A 85 15.66 26.44 25.89
CA THR A 85 14.47 25.82 26.49
C THR A 85 13.85 24.79 25.55
N ILE A 86 13.67 25.10 24.28
CA ILE A 86 13.13 24.13 23.29
C ILE A 86 13.99 22.87 23.19
N LEU A 87 15.32 23.02 23.22
CA LEU A 87 16.26 21.91 23.01
C LEU A 87 16.51 21.04 24.23
N TYR A 88 16.44 21.62 25.44
CA TYR A 88 16.93 20.97 26.65
C TYR A 88 15.90 20.89 27.78
N HIS A 89 14.79 21.63 27.70
CA HIS A 89 13.74 21.52 28.71
C HIS A 89 12.92 20.24 28.48
N PRO A 90 12.80 19.35 29.48
CA PRO A 90 12.23 18.02 29.29
C PRO A 90 10.77 18.03 28.83
N GLN A 91 9.98 18.99 29.30
CA GLN A 91 8.53 19.05 29.03
C GLN A 91 8.12 20.11 27.99
N CYS A 92 9.05 20.91 27.45
CA CYS A 92 8.66 22.09 26.68
C CYS A 92 8.00 21.72 25.36
N MET A 93 8.60 20.78 24.61
CA MET A 93 7.99 20.28 23.37
C MET A 93 6.75 19.45 23.65
N ASP A 94 6.74 18.62 24.70
CA ASP A 94 5.57 17.84 25.11
C ASP A 94 4.36 18.74 25.40
N ALA A 95 4.57 19.86 26.09
CA ALA A 95 3.52 20.85 26.35
C ALA A 95 2.96 21.44 25.05
N LEU A 96 3.79 21.75 24.05
CA LEU A 96 3.35 22.27 22.75
C LEU A 96 2.62 21.21 21.92
N VAL A 97 3.15 19.98 21.87
CA VAL A 97 2.60 18.86 21.11
C VAL A 97 1.28 18.38 21.74
N SER A 98 1.16 18.38 23.07
CA SER A 98 -0.09 18.02 23.74
C SER A 98 -1.26 18.89 23.30
N PHE A 99 -1.05 20.19 23.05
CA PHE A 99 -2.10 21.05 22.51
C PHE A 99 -2.51 20.62 21.11
N LEU A 100 -1.55 20.28 20.24
CA LEU A 100 -1.85 19.85 18.87
C LEU A 100 -2.63 18.54 18.83
N GLN A 101 -2.25 17.56 19.65
CA GLN A 101 -2.91 16.26 19.73
C GLN A 101 -4.33 16.35 20.31
N GLU A 102 -4.52 17.23 21.28
CA GLU A 102 -5.79 17.41 22.00
C GLU A 102 -6.61 18.59 21.46
N ALA A 103 -6.17 19.25 20.39
CA ALA A 103 -6.94 20.32 19.75
C ALA A 103 -8.28 19.79 19.25
N THR A 104 -9.33 20.61 19.28
CA THR A 104 -10.64 20.23 18.75
C THR A 104 -10.58 20.24 17.21
N PRO A 105 -10.79 19.09 16.53
CA PRO A 105 -10.79 19.04 15.07
C PRO A 105 -11.91 19.87 14.47
N PRO A 106 -11.79 20.33 13.21
CA PRO A 106 -12.76 21.24 12.58
C PRO A 106 -14.19 20.70 12.48
N TYR A 107 -14.36 19.37 12.40
CA TYR A 107 -15.66 18.72 12.31
C TYR A 107 -16.38 18.57 13.66
N ILE A 108 -15.71 18.86 14.79
CA ILE A 108 -16.33 18.82 16.11
C ILE A 108 -16.88 20.22 16.44
N PRO A 109 -18.14 20.34 16.90
CA PRO A 109 -18.72 21.63 17.24
C PRO A 109 -17.96 22.32 18.39
N PRO A 110 -17.89 23.66 18.40
CA PRO A 110 -17.29 24.40 19.50
C PRO A 110 -17.98 24.13 20.84
N HIS A 111 -17.20 24.18 21.92
CA HIS A 111 -17.70 23.99 23.28
C HIS A 111 -18.77 25.03 23.65
N GLU A 112 -19.85 24.65 24.34
CA GLU A 112 -21.02 25.54 24.60
C GLU A 112 -20.67 26.83 25.37
N SER A 113 -19.72 26.76 26.31
CA SER A 113 -19.31 27.91 27.13
C SER A 113 -18.40 28.88 26.37
N ARG A 114 -18.84 30.14 26.24
CA ARG A 114 -18.07 31.22 25.59
C ARG A 114 -16.73 31.52 26.25
N ASP A 115 -16.63 31.38 27.57
CA ASP A 115 -15.37 31.62 28.29
C ASP A 115 -14.34 30.55 27.94
N VAL A 116 -14.77 29.29 27.83
CA VAL A 116 -13.93 28.16 27.42
C VAL A 116 -13.47 28.36 25.98
N GLN A 117 -14.38 28.76 25.07
CA GLN A 117 -14.02 29.08 23.68
C GLN A 117 -12.96 30.18 23.61
N LYS A 118 -13.13 31.26 24.38
CA LYS A 118 -12.18 32.38 24.38
C LYS A 118 -10.79 31.95 24.88
N LEU A 119 -10.74 31.22 25.99
CA LEU A 119 -9.47 30.72 26.55
C LEU A 119 -8.78 29.75 25.58
N TYR A 120 -9.55 28.86 24.95
CA TYR A 120 -9.07 27.94 23.93
C TYR A 120 -8.45 28.70 22.74
N GLU A 121 -9.12 29.73 22.21
CA GLU A 121 -8.59 30.53 21.10
C GLU A 121 -7.35 31.34 21.48
N ASP A 122 -7.27 31.86 22.70
CA ASP A 122 -6.07 32.54 23.20
C ASP A 122 -4.87 31.58 23.27
N ILE A 123 -5.10 30.33 23.70
CA ILE A 123 -4.09 29.26 23.72
C ILE A 123 -3.69 28.86 22.29
N ARG A 124 -4.68 28.54 21.44
CA ARG A 124 -4.51 28.20 20.03
C ARG A 124 -3.66 29.23 19.32
N ARG A 125 -3.96 30.52 19.50
CA ARG A 125 -3.16 31.62 18.94
C ARG A 125 -1.72 31.63 19.47
N ALA A 126 -1.52 31.46 20.78
CA ALA A 126 -0.18 31.50 21.37
C ALA A 126 0.69 30.34 20.87
N VAL A 127 0.16 29.13 20.79
CA VAL A 127 0.87 27.95 20.29
C VAL A 127 1.28 28.12 18.83
N LEU A 128 0.39 28.63 17.96
CA LEU A 128 0.74 28.92 16.56
C LEU A 128 1.90 29.91 16.44
N ILE A 129 1.94 30.94 17.30
CA ILE A 129 3.05 31.91 17.31
C ILE A 129 4.36 31.24 17.72
N VAL A 130 4.33 30.28 18.66
CA VAL A 130 5.53 29.49 19.02
C VAL A 130 6.04 28.71 17.81
N PHE A 131 5.17 27.97 17.11
CA PHE A 131 5.57 27.23 15.90
C PHE A 131 6.06 28.14 14.77
N SER A 132 5.50 29.35 14.66
CA SER A 132 5.97 30.38 13.73
C SER A 132 7.37 30.87 14.09
N ARG A 133 7.65 31.03 15.39
CA ARG A 133 8.97 31.40 15.90
C ARG A 133 9.99 30.28 15.66
N LEU A 134 9.58 29.01 15.82
CA LEU A 134 10.42 27.84 15.56
C LEU A 134 10.90 27.71 14.12
N VAL A 135 10.20 28.30 13.14
CA VAL A 135 10.66 28.34 11.73
C VAL A 135 11.34 29.66 11.34
N THR A 136 11.47 30.60 12.28
CA THR A 136 12.11 31.89 12.05
C THR A 136 13.62 31.83 12.33
N ASN A 137 14.43 31.68 11.28
CA ASN A 137 15.89 31.55 11.41
C ASN A 137 16.59 32.85 11.88
N LYS A 138 15.95 34.02 11.67
CA LYS A 138 16.52 35.34 11.98
C LYS A 138 15.46 36.26 12.59
N GLU A 139 15.52 36.46 13.90
CA GLU A 139 14.65 37.42 14.61
C GLU A 139 15.21 38.85 14.55
N SER A 140 16.52 39.01 14.55
CA SER A 140 17.18 40.31 14.41
C SER A 140 18.58 40.19 13.82
N LYS A 141 19.30 41.31 13.66
CA LYS A 141 20.70 41.28 13.18
C LYS A 141 21.65 40.57 14.15
N THR A 142 21.34 40.58 15.44
CA THR A 142 22.16 39.98 16.51
C THR A 142 21.62 38.64 17.01
N GLN A 143 20.39 38.27 16.61
CA GLN A 143 19.70 37.05 17.02
C GLN A 143 19.26 36.25 15.80
N TRP A 144 20.10 35.30 15.41
CA TRP A 144 19.87 34.46 14.25
C TRP A 144 20.73 33.20 14.34
N MET A 145 20.40 32.19 13.54
CA MET A 145 21.21 30.99 13.31
C MET A 145 21.34 30.71 11.81
N THR A 146 22.37 29.96 11.42
CA THR A 146 22.49 29.53 10.01
C THR A 146 21.34 28.59 9.63
N LYS A 147 20.97 28.60 8.34
CA LYS A 147 19.82 27.79 7.86
C LYS A 147 20.13 26.31 7.95
N GLU A 148 21.37 25.95 7.68
CA GLU A 148 21.89 24.57 7.75
C GLU A 148 21.81 24.05 9.19
N TYR A 149 22.29 24.83 10.15
CA TYR A 149 22.22 24.46 11.57
C TYR A 149 20.78 24.35 12.07
N MET A 150 19.91 25.28 11.65
CA MET A 150 18.48 25.22 11.97
C MET A 150 17.83 23.96 11.40
N ALA A 151 18.10 23.62 10.14
CA ALA A 151 17.55 22.43 9.48
C ALA A 151 17.96 21.14 10.23
N ASP A 152 19.20 21.06 10.69
CA ASP A 152 19.70 19.94 11.50
C ASP A 152 19.05 19.90 12.88
N LEU A 153 18.83 21.05 13.53
CA LEU A 153 18.14 21.10 14.82
C LEU A 153 16.69 20.65 14.68
N LEU A 154 15.94 21.21 13.73
CA LEU A 154 14.52 20.90 13.56
C LEU A 154 14.29 19.41 13.33
N TYR A 155 15.14 18.79 12.50
CA TYR A 155 15.04 17.39 12.12
C TYR A 155 15.59 16.44 13.19
N ASN A 156 16.86 16.60 13.59
CA ASN A 156 17.53 15.63 14.46
C ASN A 156 17.07 15.71 15.92
N LYS A 157 16.41 16.80 16.32
CA LYS A 157 15.81 16.95 17.66
C LYS A 157 14.30 16.72 17.68
N PHE A 158 13.72 16.24 16.57
CA PHE A 158 12.30 15.93 16.46
C PHE A 158 11.39 17.12 16.83
N ILE A 159 11.85 18.36 16.58
CA ILE A 159 11.05 19.58 16.85
C ILE A 159 9.87 19.63 15.89
N PHE A 160 10.12 19.27 14.63
CA PHE A 160 9.06 18.95 13.67
C PHE A 160 9.17 17.47 13.28
N THR A 161 8.01 16.82 13.25
CA THR A 161 7.79 15.48 12.70
C THR A 161 6.60 15.55 11.77
N ILE A 162 6.42 14.56 10.88
CA ILE A 162 5.25 14.54 9.99
C ILE A 162 3.92 14.58 10.76
N PRO A 163 3.73 13.84 11.88
CA PRO A 163 2.55 14.00 12.73
C PRO A 163 2.34 15.44 13.22
N ILE A 164 3.38 16.11 13.74
CA ILE A 164 3.27 17.51 14.19
C ILE A 164 2.87 18.44 13.02
N ILE A 165 3.42 18.22 11.82
CA ILE A 165 3.07 18.99 10.63
C ILE A 165 1.59 18.78 10.26
N TRP A 166 1.11 17.54 10.32
CA TRP A 166 -0.29 17.21 10.06
C TRP A 166 -1.24 17.76 11.12
N ASP A 167 -0.88 17.68 12.41
CA ASP A 167 -1.69 18.27 13.48
C ASP A 167 -1.75 19.81 13.36
N LEU A 168 -0.65 20.45 12.94
CA LEU A 168 -0.64 21.87 12.60
C LEU A 168 -1.58 22.19 11.44
N CYS A 169 -1.62 21.34 10.41
CA CYS A 169 -2.56 21.50 9.31
C CYS A 169 -4.00 21.33 9.79
N LEU A 170 -4.32 20.26 10.51
CA LEU A 170 -5.67 19.98 11.00
C LEU A 170 -6.18 21.10 11.94
N THR A 171 -5.32 21.60 12.84
CA THR A 171 -5.69 22.60 13.84
C THR A 171 -5.84 24.03 13.28
N TYR A 172 -5.03 24.38 12.28
CA TYR A 172 -4.91 25.78 11.82
C TYR A 172 -5.16 25.99 10.32
N GLY A 173 -5.20 24.92 9.52
CA GLY A 173 -5.25 25.00 8.06
C GLY A 173 -6.52 25.64 7.52
N VAL A 174 -7.67 25.36 8.16
CA VAL A 174 -8.98 25.90 7.73
C VAL A 174 -9.04 27.43 7.85
N ASP A 175 -8.61 27.98 9.00
CA ASP A 175 -8.73 29.42 9.25
C ASP A 175 -7.47 30.22 8.87
N ASN A 176 -6.30 29.59 8.99
CA ASN A 176 -4.99 30.22 8.86
C ASN A 176 -4.12 29.57 7.77
N GLY A 177 -4.73 28.95 6.75
CA GLY A 177 -4.03 28.17 5.73
C GLY A 177 -2.86 28.89 5.05
N ARG A 178 -3.00 30.19 4.75
CA ARG A 178 -1.88 30.97 4.17
C ARG A 178 -0.66 31.07 5.10
N HIS A 179 -0.89 31.16 6.40
CA HIS A 179 0.20 31.27 7.38
C HIS A 179 0.84 29.90 7.62
N VAL A 180 0.01 28.87 7.80
CA VAL A 180 0.48 27.48 7.96
C VAL A 180 1.25 27.03 6.72
N GLY A 181 0.77 27.35 5.51
CA GLY A 181 1.46 27.05 4.25
C GLY A 181 2.86 27.65 4.19
N ARG A 182 3.07 28.89 4.71
CA ARG A 182 4.41 29.48 4.83
C ARG A 182 5.28 28.76 5.85
N VAL A 183 4.71 28.32 6.97
CA VAL A 183 5.44 27.51 7.96
C VAL A 183 5.92 26.21 7.29
N LEU A 184 5.05 25.52 6.56
CA LEU A 184 5.39 24.30 5.82
C LEU A 184 6.43 24.55 4.72
N ASP A 185 6.29 25.61 3.94
CA ASP A 185 7.30 26.04 2.95
C ASP A 185 8.68 26.23 3.60
N CYS A 186 8.72 26.80 4.82
CA CYS A 186 9.96 26.95 5.55
C CYS A 186 10.51 25.60 6.03
N VAL A 187 9.67 24.72 6.60
CA VAL A 187 10.10 23.41 7.13
C VAL A 187 10.63 22.52 6.00
N PHE A 188 9.85 22.30 4.95
CA PHE A 188 10.26 21.48 3.80
C PHE A 188 11.39 22.13 2.99
N GLY A 189 11.42 23.46 2.92
CA GLY A 189 12.48 24.21 2.23
C GLY A 189 13.82 24.23 2.98
N LEU A 190 13.80 24.26 4.32
CA LEU A 190 15.02 24.16 5.15
C LEU A 190 15.56 22.73 5.16
N GLN A 191 14.67 21.74 5.25
CA GLN A 191 15.05 20.33 5.37
C GLN A 191 14.28 19.44 4.37
N PRO A 192 14.88 19.11 3.22
CA PRO A 192 14.25 18.26 2.21
C PRO A 192 13.98 16.82 2.67
N ARG A 193 14.66 16.32 3.72
CA ARG A 193 14.45 14.96 4.24
C ARG A 193 13.01 14.69 4.69
N TYR A 194 12.27 15.73 5.09
CA TYR A 194 10.85 15.61 5.43
C TYR A 194 9.99 15.13 4.26
N GLU A 195 10.41 15.34 3.00
CA GLU A 195 9.66 14.81 1.84
C GLU A 195 9.66 13.27 1.84
N GLY A 196 10.82 12.66 2.13
CA GLY A 196 10.94 11.20 2.25
C GLY A 196 10.12 10.65 3.42
N ASP A 197 10.17 11.32 4.56
CA ASP A 197 9.38 10.94 5.74
C ASP A 197 7.87 11.07 5.48
N ALA A 198 7.45 12.10 4.74
CA ALA A 198 6.06 12.28 4.34
C ALA A 198 5.59 11.20 3.36
N VAL A 199 6.43 10.77 2.40
CA VAL A 199 6.14 9.62 1.52
C VAL A 199 5.91 8.36 2.35
N ALA A 200 6.78 8.09 3.33
CA ALA A 200 6.61 6.96 4.23
C ALA A 200 5.33 7.07 5.07
N ALA A 201 5.04 8.24 5.63
CA ALA A 201 3.83 8.49 6.42
C ALA A 201 2.54 8.30 5.61
N VAL A 202 2.48 8.80 4.37
CA VAL A 202 1.33 8.60 3.47
C VAL A 202 1.16 7.10 3.13
N ALA A 203 2.26 6.34 3.03
CA ALA A 203 2.15 4.89 2.86
C ALA A 203 1.47 4.22 4.07
N PHE A 204 1.75 4.64 5.31
CA PHE A 204 1.02 4.16 6.49
C PHE A 204 -0.47 4.51 6.44
N VAL A 205 -0.84 5.70 5.95
CA VAL A 205 -2.24 6.09 5.76
C VAL A 205 -2.95 5.14 4.78
N LYS A 206 -2.28 4.74 3.69
CA LYS A 206 -2.85 3.73 2.76
C LYS A 206 -3.12 2.40 3.46
N GLU A 207 -2.21 1.96 4.32
CA GLU A 207 -2.41 0.72 5.09
C GLU A 207 -3.56 0.86 6.11
N ALA A 208 -3.75 2.04 6.70
CA ALA A 208 -4.90 2.34 7.55
C ALA A 208 -6.23 2.27 6.78
N PHE A 209 -6.29 2.83 5.56
CA PHE A 209 -7.46 2.70 4.69
C PHE A 209 -7.75 1.25 4.32
N LYS A 210 -6.73 0.46 3.96
CA LYS A 210 -6.90 -0.98 3.73
C LYS A 210 -7.39 -1.72 4.96
N TYR A 211 -6.91 -1.34 6.16
CA TYR A 211 -7.37 -1.94 7.41
C TYR A 211 -8.85 -1.69 7.64
N ILE A 212 -9.34 -0.46 7.41
CA ILE A 212 -10.76 -0.12 7.51
C ILE A 212 -11.58 -0.99 6.54
N ILE A 213 -11.18 -1.07 5.27
CA ILE A 213 -11.83 -1.92 4.25
C ILE A 213 -11.90 -3.37 4.74
N LEU A 214 -10.80 -3.92 5.24
CA LEU A 214 -10.77 -5.29 5.74
C LEU A 214 -11.68 -5.50 6.95
N GLN A 215 -11.75 -4.57 7.90
CA GLN A 215 -12.60 -4.74 9.07
C GLN A 215 -14.09 -4.76 8.69
N VAL A 216 -14.51 -3.89 7.77
CA VAL A 216 -15.93 -3.81 7.37
C VAL A 216 -16.36 -4.94 6.43
N ASN A 217 -15.42 -5.47 5.63
CA ASN A 217 -15.66 -6.59 4.71
C ASN A 217 -15.53 -7.96 5.39
N LYS A 218 -14.98 -8.03 6.62
CA LYS A 218 -14.72 -9.30 7.27
C LYS A 218 -16.02 -10.01 7.62
N ASP A 219 -16.17 -11.24 7.13
CA ASP A 219 -17.15 -12.16 7.69
C ASP A 219 -16.61 -12.71 9.01
N TYR A 220 -17.21 -12.31 10.13
CA TYR A 220 -16.79 -12.77 11.46
C TYR A 220 -17.28 -14.19 11.78
N ASP A 221 -18.20 -14.73 10.97
CA ASP A 221 -18.74 -16.08 11.11
C ASP A 221 -18.07 -17.09 10.15
N SER A 222 -17.16 -16.63 9.28
CA SER A 222 -16.37 -17.45 8.35
C SER A 222 -14.87 -17.23 8.52
N GLU A 223 -14.06 -18.26 8.26
CA GLU A 223 -12.60 -18.14 8.13
C GLU A 223 -12.16 -17.85 6.68
N ASP A 224 -13.12 -17.82 5.74
CA ASP A 224 -12.82 -17.47 4.35
C ASP A 224 -12.43 -15.99 4.25
N PRO A 225 -11.39 -15.65 3.46
CA PRO A 225 -11.00 -14.26 3.27
C PRO A 225 -12.11 -13.46 2.57
N PRO A 226 -12.24 -12.15 2.86
CA PRO A 226 -13.22 -11.30 2.17
C PRO A 226 -13.00 -11.31 0.66
N ASN A 227 -14.09 -11.23 -0.10
CA ASN A 227 -14.06 -11.21 -1.57
C ASN A 227 -13.60 -9.84 -2.08
N LEU A 228 -12.31 -9.55 -1.94
CA LEU A 228 -11.68 -8.31 -2.36
C LEU A 228 -10.68 -8.55 -3.51
N PRO A 229 -10.33 -7.50 -4.28
CA PRO A 229 -9.30 -7.59 -5.33
C PRO A 229 -7.96 -8.14 -4.82
N GLU A 230 -7.12 -8.64 -5.74
CA GLU A 230 -5.84 -9.27 -5.38
C GLU A 230 -4.89 -8.35 -4.61
N THR A 231 -5.06 -7.03 -4.71
CA THR A 231 -4.32 -6.01 -3.95
C THR A 231 -4.43 -6.16 -2.44
N PHE A 232 -5.43 -6.89 -1.94
CA PHE A 232 -5.66 -7.16 -0.52
C PHE A 232 -5.13 -8.53 -0.04
N LYS A 233 -4.61 -9.38 -0.95
CA LYS A 233 -4.08 -10.71 -0.60
C LYS A 233 -2.82 -10.57 0.26
N GLY A 234 -2.80 -11.30 1.39
CA GLY A 234 -1.68 -11.28 2.34
C GLY A 234 -1.73 -10.13 3.36
N PHE A 235 -2.72 -9.24 3.27
CA PHE A 235 -2.88 -8.09 4.18
C PHE A 235 -3.61 -8.43 5.50
N SER A 236 -3.56 -9.69 5.94
CA SER A 236 -4.22 -10.17 7.16
C SER A 236 -3.33 -10.10 8.42
N GLU A 237 -2.10 -9.58 8.31
CA GLU A 237 -1.08 -9.64 9.37
C GLU A 237 -0.58 -8.26 9.84
N ILE A 238 -1.48 -7.34 10.18
CA ILE A 238 -1.10 -6.41 11.26
C ILE A 238 -1.08 -7.28 12.52
N ARG A 239 0.12 -7.68 12.98
CA ARG A 239 0.31 -8.47 14.21
C ARG A 239 -0.42 -7.79 15.39
N ARG A 240 -1.62 -8.26 15.71
CA ARG A 240 -2.21 -7.99 17.02
C ARG A 240 -1.33 -8.66 18.08
N PRO A 241 -1.17 -8.07 19.28
CA PRO A 241 -0.58 -8.75 20.41
C PRO A 241 -1.26 -10.11 20.61
N SER A 242 -0.48 -11.18 20.75
CA SER A 242 -0.89 -12.59 20.67
C SER A 242 -1.85 -13.08 21.78
N ASN A 243 -2.59 -12.19 22.45
CA ASN A 243 -3.34 -12.50 23.68
C ASN A 243 -4.88 -12.34 23.60
N THR A 244 -5.48 -11.94 22.48
CA THR A 244 -6.95 -11.89 22.37
C THR A 244 -7.50 -13.15 21.68
N LYS A 245 -8.02 -14.09 22.49
CA LYS A 245 -8.61 -15.37 22.07
C LYS A 245 -10.12 -15.30 21.78
N ALA A 246 -10.64 -14.16 21.34
CA ALA A 246 -12.00 -14.05 20.81
C ALA A 246 -11.99 -13.15 19.57
N VAL A 247 -12.55 -13.63 18.46
CA VAL A 247 -12.86 -12.82 17.29
C VAL A 247 -14.16 -12.11 17.62
N ASP A 248 -14.07 -10.99 18.33
CA ASP A 248 -15.26 -10.19 18.63
C ASP A 248 -15.82 -9.64 17.31
N LYS A 249 -17.12 -9.86 17.09
CA LYS A 249 -17.87 -9.29 15.97
C LYS A 249 -17.71 -7.77 15.99
N LEU A 250 -17.76 -7.13 14.81
CA LEU A 250 -17.74 -5.68 14.72
C LEU A 250 -18.88 -5.09 15.55
N THR A 251 -18.55 -4.38 16.63
CA THR A 251 -19.53 -3.70 17.50
C THR A 251 -19.79 -2.29 17.00
N PHE A 252 -20.90 -1.68 17.44
CA PHE A 252 -21.22 -0.28 17.14
C PHE A 252 -20.11 0.69 17.59
N ASP A 253 -19.52 0.47 18.77
CA ASP A 253 -18.40 1.30 19.26
C ASP A 253 -17.14 1.14 18.40
N MET A 254 -16.82 -0.09 17.97
CA MET A 254 -15.70 -0.32 17.04
C MET A 254 -15.96 0.33 15.68
N LEU A 255 -17.19 0.26 15.17
CA LEU A 255 -17.57 0.92 13.92
C LEU A 255 -17.45 2.44 14.04
N LYS A 256 -17.93 3.02 15.15
CA LYS A 256 -17.79 4.45 15.47
C LYS A 256 -16.33 4.87 15.42
N ASP A 257 -15.44 4.13 16.08
CA ASP A 257 -14.00 4.43 16.10
C ASP A 257 -13.39 4.35 14.69
N LEU A 258 -13.80 3.37 13.87
CA LEU A 258 -13.35 3.25 12.48
C LEU A 258 -13.81 4.46 11.62
N VAL A 259 -15.06 4.89 11.78
CA VAL A 259 -15.62 6.04 11.05
C VAL A 259 -14.92 7.33 11.46
N VAL A 260 -14.73 7.55 12.77
CA VAL A 260 -14.01 8.74 13.26
C VAL A 260 -12.56 8.73 12.78
N HIS A 261 -11.89 7.58 12.81
CA HIS A 261 -10.52 7.45 12.29
C HIS A 261 -10.46 7.73 10.79
N LEU A 262 -11.42 7.25 10.01
CA LEU A 262 -11.54 7.53 8.58
C LEU A 262 -11.71 9.03 8.31
N LEU A 263 -12.65 9.67 9.01
CA LEU A 263 -12.95 11.10 8.86
C LEU A 263 -11.72 11.95 9.20
N ASP A 264 -11.13 11.72 10.37
CA ASP A 264 -9.96 12.46 10.85
C ASP A 264 -8.77 12.34 9.89
N THR A 265 -8.51 11.12 9.43
CA THR A 265 -7.43 10.86 8.47
C THR A 265 -7.69 11.52 7.12
N SER A 266 -8.93 11.43 6.60
CA SER A 266 -9.30 12.01 5.31
C SER A 266 -9.21 13.53 5.34
N MET A 267 -9.75 14.17 6.39
CA MET A 267 -9.69 15.62 6.56
C MET A 267 -8.25 16.11 6.73
N THR A 268 -7.43 15.39 7.50
CA THR A 268 -6.01 15.74 7.67
C THR A 268 -5.26 15.72 6.33
N MET A 269 -5.48 14.69 5.50
CA MET A 269 -4.86 14.61 4.18
C MET A 269 -5.35 15.73 3.25
N ARG A 270 -6.66 16.01 3.23
CA ARG A 270 -7.24 17.11 2.42
C ARG A 270 -6.61 18.44 2.78
N ILE A 271 -6.62 18.80 4.07
CA ILE A 271 -6.11 20.09 4.55
C ILE A 271 -4.60 20.19 4.29
N PHE A 272 -3.83 19.10 4.44
CA PHE A 272 -2.40 19.12 4.13
C PHE A 272 -2.12 19.45 2.66
N ILE A 273 -2.89 18.90 1.73
CA ILE A 273 -2.76 19.19 0.30
C ILE A 273 -3.20 20.63 -0.01
N GLU A 274 -4.34 21.06 0.55
CA GLU A 274 -4.88 22.41 0.38
C GLU A 274 -3.90 23.49 0.86
N VAL A 275 -3.34 23.30 2.06
CA VAL A 275 -2.42 24.26 2.70
C VAL A 275 -1.03 24.23 2.08
N TYR A 276 -0.58 23.05 1.61
CA TYR A 276 0.72 22.87 1.00
C TYR A 276 0.62 22.06 -0.31
N PRO A 277 0.21 22.70 -1.43
CA PRO A 277 0.01 22.03 -2.72
C PRO A 277 1.29 21.39 -3.31
N LYS A 278 2.47 21.84 -2.86
CA LYS A 278 3.77 21.21 -3.19
C LYS A 278 3.90 19.78 -2.63
N SER A 279 2.96 19.33 -1.80
CA SER A 279 2.87 17.93 -1.37
C SER A 279 2.31 16.98 -2.44
N VAL A 280 1.66 17.46 -3.50
CA VAL A 280 1.06 16.58 -4.52
C VAL A 280 2.00 15.50 -5.08
N PRO A 281 3.29 15.78 -5.36
CA PRO A 281 4.26 14.75 -5.75
C PRO A 281 4.42 13.62 -4.72
N ILE A 282 4.28 13.89 -3.42
CA ILE A 282 4.33 12.89 -2.34
C ILE A 282 3.17 11.89 -2.50
N PHE A 283 1.97 12.40 -2.78
CA PHE A 283 0.77 11.59 -3.01
C PHE A 283 0.83 10.82 -4.34
N ARG A 284 1.44 11.39 -5.38
CA ARG A 284 1.70 10.68 -6.64
C ARG A 284 2.69 9.54 -6.47
N LYS A 285 3.83 9.76 -5.80
CA LYS A 285 4.85 8.73 -5.54
C LYS A 285 4.29 7.52 -4.80
N THR A 286 3.26 7.72 -3.97
CA THR A 286 2.61 6.66 -3.21
C THR A 286 1.39 6.07 -3.92
N ASN A 287 1.00 6.55 -5.11
CA ASN A 287 -0.26 6.18 -5.78
C ASN A 287 -1.47 6.29 -4.84
N PHE A 288 -1.54 7.38 -4.07
CA PHE A 288 -2.53 7.54 -3.01
C PHE A 288 -3.97 7.56 -3.53
N VAL A 289 -4.20 8.14 -4.71
CA VAL A 289 -5.52 8.23 -5.35
C VAL A 289 -6.16 6.85 -5.53
N ILE A 290 -5.39 5.83 -5.92
CA ILE A 290 -5.90 4.46 -6.07
C ILE A 290 -6.42 3.92 -4.72
N SER A 291 -5.74 4.24 -3.61
CA SER A 291 -6.20 3.84 -2.28
C SER A 291 -7.49 4.56 -1.87
N ILE A 292 -7.68 5.82 -2.27
CA ILE A 292 -8.95 6.54 -2.09
C ILE A 292 -10.05 5.84 -2.88
N VAL A 293 -9.82 5.55 -4.17
CA VAL A 293 -10.80 4.88 -5.04
C VAL A 293 -11.22 3.53 -4.45
N GLN A 294 -10.26 2.72 -3.99
CA GLN A 294 -10.53 1.43 -3.33
C GLN A 294 -11.32 1.58 -2.03
N LEU A 295 -10.99 2.56 -1.20
CA LEU A 295 -11.72 2.84 0.04
C LEU A 295 -13.14 3.31 -0.23
N TYR A 296 -13.31 4.11 -1.28
CA TYR A 296 -14.60 4.62 -1.70
C TYR A 296 -15.50 3.48 -2.21
N GLU A 297 -14.98 2.59 -3.07
CA GLU A 297 -15.75 1.49 -3.65
C GLU A 297 -16.04 0.37 -2.64
N TYR A 298 -15.04 -0.06 -1.88
CA TYR A 298 -15.13 -1.27 -1.03
C TYR A 298 -15.30 -0.98 0.46
N GLY A 299 -15.09 0.26 0.91
CA GLY A 299 -15.18 0.67 2.30
C GLY A 299 -16.46 1.43 2.62
N ILE A 300 -16.71 2.54 1.91
CA ILE A 300 -17.82 3.46 2.21
C ILE A 300 -19.20 2.78 2.19
N PRO A 301 -19.60 2.01 1.15
CA PRO A 301 -20.91 1.33 1.15
C PRO A 301 -21.09 0.38 2.33
N LEU A 302 -20.04 -0.37 2.69
CA LEU A 302 -20.11 -1.30 3.81
C LEU A 302 -20.11 -0.61 5.17
N LEU A 303 -19.57 0.60 5.29
CA LEU A 303 -19.71 1.38 6.52
C LEU A 303 -21.19 1.71 6.78
N TYR A 304 -21.97 2.08 5.75
CA TYR A 304 -23.42 2.28 5.90
C TYR A 304 -24.13 0.96 6.22
N GLU A 305 -23.83 -0.13 5.50
CA GLU A 305 -24.46 -1.45 5.76
C GLU A 305 -24.19 -1.91 7.22
N LYS A 306 -22.94 -1.79 7.69
CA LYS A 306 -22.60 -2.17 9.07
C LYS A 306 -23.19 -1.22 10.11
N LEU A 307 -23.40 0.05 9.76
CA LEU A 307 -24.09 1.00 10.62
C LEU A 307 -25.56 0.60 10.79
N GLU A 308 -26.24 0.22 9.70
CA GLU A 308 -27.61 -0.29 9.73
C GLU A 308 -27.73 -1.62 10.51
N GLU A 309 -26.74 -2.51 10.39
CA GLU A 309 -26.74 -3.80 11.11
C GLU A 309 -26.52 -3.65 12.62
N THR A 310 -25.65 -2.72 13.03
CA THR A 310 -25.16 -2.65 14.43
C THR A 310 -25.76 -1.51 15.24
N GLY A 311 -26.27 -0.46 14.58
CA GLY A 311 -26.75 0.76 15.21
C GLY A 311 -28.27 0.82 15.40
N ASP A 312 -28.71 1.65 16.34
CA ASP A 312 -30.13 1.98 16.53
C ASP A 312 -30.45 3.28 15.78
N GLN A 313 -31.22 3.19 14.69
CA GLN A 313 -31.62 4.33 13.84
C GLN A 313 -32.37 5.43 14.60
N THR A 314 -32.91 5.15 15.79
CA THR A 314 -33.58 6.17 16.62
C THR A 314 -32.63 6.96 17.52
N SER A 315 -31.37 6.52 17.63
CA SER A 315 -30.36 7.15 18.47
C SER A 315 -29.73 8.37 17.79
N VAL A 316 -29.50 9.44 18.55
CA VAL A 316 -28.75 10.62 18.07
C VAL A 316 -27.34 10.23 17.62
N THR A 317 -26.69 9.30 18.32
CA THR A 317 -25.35 8.83 17.98
C THR A 317 -25.31 8.11 16.63
N TYR A 318 -26.40 7.46 16.21
CA TYR A 318 -26.48 6.84 14.89
C TYR A 318 -26.40 7.91 13.80
N THR A 319 -27.22 8.95 13.90
CA THR A 319 -27.25 10.06 12.94
C THR A 319 -25.95 10.84 12.93
N GLU A 320 -25.28 11.00 14.08
CA GLU A 320 -23.94 11.60 14.15
C GLU A 320 -22.91 10.77 13.36
N ILE A 321 -22.91 9.45 13.53
CA ILE A 321 -21.96 8.56 12.83
C ILE A 321 -22.28 8.53 11.33
N GLU A 322 -23.55 8.46 10.94
CA GLU A 322 -23.97 8.58 9.55
C GLU A 322 -23.46 9.88 8.92
N GLY A 323 -23.63 11.01 9.63
CA GLY A 323 -23.08 12.31 9.21
C GLY A 323 -21.55 12.33 9.12
N TYR A 324 -20.84 11.58 9.96
CA TYR A 324 -19.39 11.43 9.84
C TYR A 324 -18.97 10.60 8.63
N ILE A 325 -19.75 9.58 8.23
CA ILE A 325 -19.51 8.84 6.98
C ILE A 325 -19.73 9.76 5.78
N ASP A 326 -20.83 10.54 5.77
CA ASP A 326 -21.12 11.52 4.72
C ASP A 326 -20.00 12.56 4.60
N THR A 327 -19.53 13.09 5.73
CA THR A 327 -18.44 14.05 5.76
C THR A 327 -17.15 13.40 5.25
N ALA A 328 -16.80 12.21 5.71
CA ALA A 328 -15.60 11.50 5.23
C ALA A 328 -15.65 11.25 3.73
N ARG A 329 -16.82 10.89 3.19
CA ARG A 329 -17.06 10.72 1.76
C ARG A 329 -16.80 12.02 0.99
N ALA A 330 -17.27 13.16 1.49
CA ALA A 330 -17.00 14.47 0.89
C ALA A 330 -15.50 14.82 0.96
N GLU A 331 -14.85 14.60 2.10
CA GLU A 331 -13.42 14.84 2.29
C GLU A 331 -12.57 14.02 1.30
N LEU A 332 -12.92 12.75 1.04
CA LEU A 332 -12.22 11.92 0.04
C LEU A 332 -12.36 12.45 -1.39
N ILE A 333 -13.56 12.94 -1.77
CA ILE A 333 -13.79 13.61 -3.07
C ILE A 333 -12.92 14.87 -3.15
N ASP A 334 -12.88 15.66 -2.08
CA ASP A 334 -12.12 16.90 -2.05
C ASP A 334 -10.60 16.66 -2.07
N ILE A 335 -10.08 15.57 -1.49
CA ILE A 335 -8.66 15.19 -1.68
C ILE A 335 -8.35 15.01 -3.17
N PHE A 336 -9.19 14.27 -3.89
CA PHE A 336 -9.00 14.06 -5.33
C PHE A 336 -9.07 15.39 -6.09
N ARG A 337 -10.01 16.26 -5.71
CA ARG A 337 -10.12 17.61 -6.26
C ARG A 337 -8.89 18.48 -6.01
N GLU A 338 -8.36 18.50 -4.79
CA GLU A 338 -7.21 19.35 -4.42
C GLU A 338 -5.94 18.91 -5.17
N ILE A 339 -5.75 17.60 -5.38
CA ILE A 339 -4.66 17.08 -6.21
C ILE A 339 -4.80 17.59 -7.66
N LEU A 340 -5.99 17.52 -8.23
CA LEU A 340 -6.28 18.02 -9.58
C LEU A 340 -6.15 19.55 -9.67
N ALA A 341 -6.58 20.27 -8.63
CA ALA A 341 -6.52 21.72 -8.54
C ALA A 341 -5.07 22.24 -8.55
N ALA A 342 -4.14 21.52 -7.92
CA ALA A 342 -2.71 21.86 -7.97
C ALA A 342 -2.18 21.87 -9.41
N TYR A 343 -2.51 20.86 -10.22
CA TYR A 343 -2.13 20.82 -11.63
C TYR A 343 -2.84 21.89 -12.46
N LYS A 344 -4.15 22.09 -12.25
CA LYS A 344 -4.89 23.17 -12.91
C LYS A 344 -4.24 24.54 -12.63
N SER A 345 -3.91 24.81 -11.38
CA SER A 345 -3.24 26.06 -10.99
C SER A 345 -1.88 26.21 -11.66
N ALA A 346 -1.07 25.15 -11.73
CA ALA A 346 0.22 25.17 -12.43
C ALA A 346 0.07 25.44 -13.93
N ILE A 347 -0.93 24.81 -14.58
CA ILE A 347 -1.26 24.98 -15.99
C ILE A 347 -1.66 26.43 -16.30
N PHE A 348 -2.60 27.00 -15.54
CA PHE A 348 -3.10 28.35 -15.79
C PHE A 348 -2.11 29.45 -15.40
N SER A 349 -1.22 29.19 -14.44
CA SER A 349 -0.14 30.12 -14.07
C SER A 349 1.07 30.06 -15.01
N GLY A 350 1.16 29.02 -15.85
CA GLY A 350 2.31 28.78 -16.72
C GLY A 350 3.57 28.39 -15.95
N GLU A 351 3.42 27.82 -14.76
CA GLU A 351 4.53 27.32 -13.95
C GLU A 351 4.99 25.96 -14.49
N GLY A 352 6.30 25.78 -14.70
CA GLY A 352 6.86 24.52 -15.18
C GLY A 352 6.50 24.17 -16.62
N SER A 353 6.41 22.87 -16.92
CA SER A 353 6.03 22.36 -18.24
C SER A 353 4.53 22.13 -18.27
N ILE A 354 3.79 22.99 -18.98
CA ILE A 354 2.33 22.89 -19.13
C ILE A 354 1.94 21.50 -19.65
N ALA A 355 2.67 20.98 -20.65
CA ALA A 355 2.41 19.64 -21.20
C ALA A 355 2.53 18.55 -20.14
N ASN A 356 3.55 18.60 -19.27
CA ASN A 356 3.71 17.60 -18.21
C ASN A 356 2.58 17.70 -17.18
N HIS A 357 2.17 18.92 -16.80
CA HIS A 357 1.09 19.11 -15.86
C HIS A 357 -0.27 18.66 -16.41
N VAL A 358 -0.52 18.85 -17.71
CA VAL A 358 -1.70 18.30 -18.39
C VAL A 358 -1.67 16.77 -18.39
N GLU A 359 -0.54 16.15 -18.73
CA GLU A 359 -0.39 14.69 -18.69
C GLU A 359 -0.55 14.13 -17.26
N ASP A 360 0.02 14.79 -16.25
CA ASP A 360 -0.14 14.41 -14.85
C ASP A 360 -1.60 14.55 -14.38
N TYR A 361 -2.30 15.60 -14.83
CA TYR A 361 -3.73 15.77 -14.59
C TYR A 361 -4.54 14.60 -15.17
N LEU A 362 -4.32 14.28 -16.45
CA LEU A 362 -5.00 13.18 -17.12
C LEU A 362 -4.67 11.83 -16.47
N ALA A 363 -3.43 11.64 -16.02
CA ALA A 363 -3.01 10.43 -15.30
C ALA A 363 -3.74 10.27 -13.96
N VAL A 364 -3.89 11.36 -13.16
CA VAL A 364 -4.68 11.32 -11.94
C VAL A 364 -6.16 11.03 -12.23
N MET A 365 -6.73 11.63 -13.29
CA MET A 365 -8.10 11.34 -13.72
C MET A 365 -8.28 9.86 -14.09
N MET A 366 -7.32 9.27 -14.80
CA MET A 366 -7.34 7.84 -15.12
C MET A 366 -7.22 6.95 -13.88
N ASP A 367 -6.40 7.33 -12.89
CA ASP A 367 -6.34 6.61 -11.61
C ASP A 367 -7.70 6.66 -10.89
N GLY A 368 -8.40 7.79 -10.95
CA GLY A 368 -9.76 7.95 -10.41
C GLY A 368 -10.82 7.09 -11.11
N LEU A 369 -10.57 6.68 -12.35
CA LEU A 369 -11.46 5.83 -13.16
C LEU A 369 -11.27 4.33 -12.91
N SER A 370 -10.37 3.93 -12.00
CA SER A 370 -10.12 2.50 -11.76
C SER A 370 -11.36 1.76 -11.22
N GLU A 371 -12.21 2.46 -10.47
CA GLU A 371 -13.51 2.00 -10.00
C GLU A 371 -14.59 3.07 -10.26
N LYS A 372 -15.87 2.73 -10.06
CA LYS A 372 -16.99 3.53 -10.59
C LYS A 372 -17.55 4.55 -9.61
N LEU A 373 -17.54 4.23 -8.31
CA LEU A 373 -18.32 4.99 -7.33
C LEU A 373 -17.73 6.37 -7.06
N LEU A 374 -16.41 6.47 -6.86
CA LEU A 374 -15.74 7.76 -6.62
C LEU A 374 -15.96 8.73 -7.78
N ILE A 375 -15.70 8.30 -9.01
CA ILE A 375 -15.76 9.20 -10.17
C ILE A 375 -17.20 9.64 -10.49
N LYS A 376 -18.18 8.78 -10.23
CA LYS A 376 -19.60 9.10 -10.38
C LYS A 376 -20.00 10.24 -9.44
N ASP A 377 -19.62 10.12 -8.17
CA ASP A 377 -19.94 11.14 -7.16
C ASP A 377 -19.12 12.41 -7.37
N TYR A 378 -17.85 12.27 -7.76
CA TYR A 378 -17.01 13.40 -8.14
C TYR A 378 -17.61 14.18 -9.31
N HIS A 379 -18.02 13.51 -10.39
CA HIS A 379 -18.63 14.15 -11.55
C HIS A 379 -19.94 14.87 -11.20
N SER A 380 -20.72 14.31 -10.27
CA SER A 380 -21.96 14.91 -9.80
C SER A 380 -21.73 16.22 -9.02
N CYS A 381 -20.60 16.34 -8.32
CA CYS A 381 -20.20 17.56 -7.61
C CYS A 381 -19.44 18.54 -8.50
N TYR A 382 -18.57 18.03 -9.37
CA TYR A 382 -17.61 18.78 -10.18
C TYR A 382 -17.61 18.19 -11.61
N PRO A 383 -18.40 18.76 -12.53
CA PRO A 383 -18.53 18.23 -13.88
C PRO A 383 -17.19 18.19 -14.62
N VAL A 384 -16.70 16.97 -14.84
CA VAL A 384 -15.39 16.71 -15.48
C VAL A 384 -15.30 17.29 -16.89
N HIS A 385 -16.42 17.39 -17.62
CA HIS A 385 -16.41 17.94 -18.98
C HIS A 385 -15.98 19.41 -19.01
N ASP A 386 -16.44 20.21 -18.04
CA ASP A 386 -16.10 21.64 -17.94
C ASP A 386 -14.59 21.80 -17.72
N ASP A 387 -14.03 20.96 -16.87
CA ASP A 387 -12.61 20.95 -16.56
C ASP A 387 -11.75 20.58 -17.77
N LEU A 388 -12.13 19.54 -18.51
CA LEU A 388 -11.40 19.12 -19.72
C LEU A 388 -11.52 20.17 -20.83
N GLU A 389 -12.66 20.84 -20.96
CA GLU A 389 -12.83 21.94 -21.91
C GLU A 389 -11.96 23.16 -21.55
N MET A 390 -11.89 23.52 -20.27
CA MET A 390 -10.97 24.57 -19.79
C MET A 390 -9.51 24.21 -20.06
N LEU A 391 -9.12 22.95 -19.86
CA LEU A 391 -7.77 22.48 -20.17
C LEU A 391 -7.46 22.52 -21.67
N ARG A 392 -8.43 22.14 -22.52
CA ARG A 392 -8.29 22.23 -23.99
C ARG A 392 -8.14 23.68 -24.47
N GLN A 393 -8.79 24.63 -23.81
CA GLN A 393 -8.62 26.05 -24.10
C GLN A 393 -7.22 26.56 -23.71
N ALA A 394 -6.68 26.09 -22.58
CA ALA A 394 -5.33 26.46 -22.13
C ALA A 394 -4.21 25.76 -22.91
N TYR A 395 -4.42 24.52 -23.33
CA TYR A 395 -3.47 23.69 -24.04
C TYR A 395 -4.15 22.93 -25.21
N PRO A 396 -4.15 23.51 -26.43
CA PRO A 396 -4.85 22.93 -27.58
C PRO A 396 -4.31 21.57 -28.04
N ASP A 397 -3.04 21.29 -27.77
CA ASP A 397 -2.36 20.03 -28.13
C ASP A 397 -2.61 18.90 -27.11
N ILE A 398 -3.67 19.01 -26.31
CA ILE A 398 -4.08 17.98 -25.34
C ILE A 398 -4.42 16.68 -26.06
N ASP A 399 -4.08 15.55 -25.44
CA ASP A 399 -4.39 14.21 -25.95
C ASP A 399 -5.91 13.97 -25.99
N THR A 400 -6.51 14.19 -27.17
CA THR A 400 -7.95 14.05 -27.36
C THR A 400 -8.43 12.62 -27.15
N VAL A 401 -7.59 11.61 -27.41
CA VAL A 401 -7.95 10.21 -27.22
C VAL A 401 -8.13 9.91 -25.73
N LYS A 402 -7.23 10.41 -24.88
CA LYS A 402 -7.36 10.28 -23.43
C LYS A 402 -8.55 11.04 -22.89
N THR A 403 -8.78 12.29 -23.33
CA THR A 403 -9.93 13.07 -22.85
C THR A 403 -11.26 12.43 -23.24
N ASP A 404 -11.36 11.93 -24.47
CA ASP A 404 -12.57 11.27 -24.96
C ASP A 404 -12.81 9.94 -24.22
N PHE A 405 -11.74 9.17 -23.97
CA PHE A 405 -11.82 7.97 -23.13
C PHE A 405 -12.32 8.28 -21.72
N ILE A 406 -11.79 9.33 -21.07
CA ILE A 406 -12.21 9.74 -19.73
C ILE A 406 -13.71 10.08 -19.73
N LEU A 407 -14.16 10.91 -20.67
CA LEU A 407 -15.58 11.29 -20.77
C LEU A 407 -16.46 10.07 -21.04
N GLN A 408 -16.09 9.24 -22.02
CA GLN A 408 -16.84 8.04 -22.36
C GLN A 408 -16.92 7.08 -21.16
N ALA A 409 -15.85 6.90 -20.41
CA ALA A 409 -15.84 6.06 -19.21
C ALA A 409 -16.82 6.59 -18.15
N ILE A 410 -16.83 7.90 -17.89
CA ILE A 410 -17.75 8.52 -16.91
C ILE A 410 -19.21 8.36 -17.36
N TYR A 411 -19.54 8.78 -18.59
CA TYR A 411 -20.91 8.74 -19.09
C TYR A 411 -21.44 7.31 -19.30
N SER A 412 -20.56 6.37 -19.66
CA SER A 412 -20.92 4.94 -19.71
C SER A 412 -21.26 4.36 -18.32
N ASN A 413 -20.68 4.92 -17.25
CA ASN A 413 -21.02 4.53 -15.87
C ASN A 413 -22.29 5.22 -15.35
N LEU A 414 -22.73 6.31 -15.97
CA LEU A 414 -23.94 7.06 -15.63
C LEU A 414 -25.18 6.60 -16.40
N ASP A 415 -25.02 5.75 -17.42
CA ASP A 415 -26.05 5.43 -18.43
C ASP A 415 -26.61 6.69 -19.12
N GLU A 416 -25.81 7.76 -19.21
CA GLU A 416 -26.16 9.06 -19.81
C GLU A 416 -25.45 9.27 -21.16
N PRO A 417 -26.07 9.95 -22.14
CA PRO A 417 -25.41 10.29 -23.39
C PRO A 417 -24.29 11.32 -23.14
N VAL A 418 -23.12 11.09 -23.73
CA VAL A 418 -22.01 12.05 -23.72
C VAL A 418 -22.50 13.37 -24.35
N PRO A 419 -22.32 14.54 -23.69
CA PRO A 419 -22.63 15.83 -24.28
C PRO A 419 -21.88 15.99 -25.61
N GLU A 420 -22.58 16.40 -26.68
CA GLU A 420 -21.93 16.72 -27.95
C GLU A 420 -20.96 17.88 -27.72
N LEU A 421 -19.66 17.59 -27.72
CA LEU A 421 -18.63 18.62 -27.64
C LEU A 421 -18.79 19.57 -28.83
N PRO A 422 -18.85 20.89 -28.62
CA PRO A 422 -18.85 21.83 -29.74
C PRO A 422 -17.56 21.61 -30.55
N ALA A 423 -17.72 21.46 -31.87
CA ALA A 423 -16.60 21.49 -32.80
C ALA A 423 -15.72 22.72 -32.49
N PRO A 424 -14.38 22.62 -32.56
CA PRO A 424 -13.49 23.69 -32.13
C PRO A 424 -13.90 24.99 -32.82
N THR A 425 -14.38 25.92 -32.02
CA THR A 425 -14.82 27.23 -32.50
C THR A 425 -13.59 27.94 -33.04
N GLU A 426 -13.60 28.19 -34.35
CA GLU A 426 -12.66 29.10 -34.96
C GLU A 426 -12.70 30.43 -34.19
N LYS A 427 -11.50 30.87 -33.82
CA LYS A 427 -11.17 32.08 -33.06
C LYS A 427 -12.16 33.22 -33.28
N LEU A 428 -12.72 33.71 -32.17
CA LEU A 428 -13.28 35.06 -32.08
C LEU A 428 -12.21 36.07 -32.53
N THR A 429 -12.37 36.63 -33.72
CA THR A 429 -11.68 37.85 -34.13
C THR A 429 -12.71 38.96 -34.34
N ASN A 430 -12.45 40.09 -33.70
CA ASN A 430 -13.25 41.30 -33.75
C ASN A 430 -13.53 41.73 -35.19
N GLY A 431 -14.75 42.18 -35.42
CA GLY A 431 -15.32 42.38 -36.74
C GLY A 431 -14.55 43.34 -37.64
N HIS A 432 -14.47 42.95 -38.91
CA HIS A 432 -14.61 43.88 -40.02
C HIS A 432 -15.27 43.15 -41.20
N ILE A 433 -16.37 43.70 -41.67
CA ILE A 433 -17.06 43.27 -42.89
C ILE A 433 -16.24 43.81 -44.06
N ASP A 434 -15.76 42.93 -44.92
CA ASP A 434 -15.56 43.25 -46.34
C ASP A 434 -15.87 42.03 -47.20
N THR A 435 -16.72 42.27 -48.19
CA THR A 435 -17.28 41.29 -49.12
C THR A 435 -16.40 41.20 -50.36
N THR A 436 -15.85 40.02 -50.68
CA THR A 436 -15.56 39.60 -52.06
C THR A 436 -15.55 38.06 -52.16
N PRO A 437 -16.15 37.46 -53.22
CA PRO A 437 -16.25 36.02 -53.35
C PRO A 437 -15.05 35.49 -54.14
N THR A 438 -14.26 34.59 -53.54
CA THR A 438 -13.28 33.81 -54.30
C THR A 438 -13.41 32.35 -53.91
N GLN A 439 -13.80 31.55 -54.91
CA GLN A 439 -13.77 30.09 -54.88
C GLN A 439 -12.36 29.63 -54.49
N ASN A 440 -12.26 28.74 -53.50
CA ASN A 440 -11.15 27.80 -53.37
C ASN A 440 -11.59 26.59 -52.52
N THR A 441 -11.26 25.43 -53.06
CA THR A 441 -11.49 24.06 -52.59
C THR A 441 -11.00 23.80 -51.16
N PRO A 442 -11.66 22.92 -50.38
CA PRO A 442 -11.14 22.48 -49.09
C PRO A 442 -9.88 21.64 -49.30
N LYS A 443 -8.80 22.01 -48.61
CA LYS A 443 -7.64 21.14 -48.41
C LYS A 443 -7.99 20.13 -47.33
N ASP A 444 -7.89 18.86 -47.68
CA ASP A 444 -8.12 17.71 -46.81
C ASP A 444 -7.26 17.78 -45.55
N ALA A 445 -7.89 17.40 -44.44
CA ALA A 445 -7.22 16.96 -43.22
C ALA A 445 -6.23 15.84 -43.56
N GLU A 446 -5.05 15.86 -42.94
CA GLU A 446 -4.03 14.82 -43.08
C GLU A 446 -4.56 13.48 -42.51
N ILE A 447 -5.19 12.71 -43.39
CA ILE A 447 -5.41 11.28 -43.22
C ILE A 447 -4.01 10.61 -43.20
N PRO A 448 -3.70 9.72 -42.24
CA PRO A 448 -2.42 9.01 -42.20
C PRO A 448 -2.09 8.37 -43.54
N ASP A 449 -0.85 8.55 -44.03
CA ASP A 449 -0.44 8.15 -45.39
C ASP A 449 -0.77 6.68 -45.71
N ASN A 450 -0.63 5.78 -44.72
CA ASN A 450 -0.97 4.35 -44.87
C ASN A 450 -2.45 4.11 -45.25
N VAL A 451 -3.37 4.90 -44.71
CA VAL A 451 -4.81 4.78 -44.99
C VAL A 451 -5.13 5.32 -46.39
N ARG A 452 -4.40 6.34 -46.84
CA ARG A 452 -4.53 6.86 -48.22
C ARG A 452 -3.99 5.85 -49.23
N GLU A 453 -2.88 5.19 -48.93
CA GLU A 453 -2.29 4.15 -49.77
C GLU A 453 -3.22 2.94 -49.90
N GLU A 454 -3.78 2.42 -48.82
CA GLU A 454 -4.74 1.31 -48.85
C GLU A 454 -6.03 1.63 -49.62
N SER A 455 -6.51 2.87 -49.52
CA SER A 455 -7.67 3.34 -50.28
C SER A 455 -7.40 3.36 -51.79
N LEU A 456 -6.22 3.87 -52.21
CA LEU A 456 -5.84 3.92 -53.62
C LEU A 456 -5.56 2.53 -54.19
N ILE A 457 -5.03 1.61 -53.37
CA ILE A 457 -4.81 0.22 -53.78
C ILE A 457 -6.15 -0.49 -54.03
N SER A 458 -7.15 -0.29 -53.15
CA SER A 458 -8.48 -0.85 -53.34
C SER A 458 -9.15 -0.34 -54.63
N GLU A 459 -9.02 0.95 -54.94
CA GLU A 459 -9.59 1.54 -56.16
C GLU A 459 -9.04 0.91 -57.44
N VAL A 460 -7.73 0.66 -57.50
CA VAL A 460 -7.10 -0.03 -58.64
C VAL A 460 -7.50 -1.51 -58.68
N LYS A 461 -7.61 -2.16 -57.51
CA LYS A 461 -7.96 -3.59 -57.39
C LYS A 461 -9.42 -3.88 -57.76
N ASP A 462 -10.33 -2.95 -57.52
CA ASP A 462 -11.74 -3.07 -57.92
C ASP A 462 -11.90 -3.19 -59.45
N ILE A 463 -11.00 -2.59 -60.22
CA ILE A 463 -11.01 -2.65 -61.69
C ILE A 463 -10.10 -3.78 -62.21
N LEU A 464 -8.97 -4.04 -61.54
CA LEU A 464 -7.97 -5.04 -61.93
C LEU A 464 -7.70 -6.04 -60.79
N PRO A 465 -8.64 -6.97 -60.51
CA PRO A 465 -8.56 -7.87 -59.35
C PRO A 465 -7.49 -8.96 -59.45
N HIS A 466 -6.82 -9.09 -60.59
CA HIS A 466 -5.76 -10.08 -60.82
C HIS A 466 -4.37 -9.59 -60.38
N LEU A 467 -4.24 -8.33 -59.98
CA LEU A 467 -2.98 -7.73 -59.55
C LEU A 467 -2.79 -7.87 -58.03
N GLY A 468 -1.56 -8.14 -57.60
CA GLY A 468 -1.18 -8.18 -56.20
C GLY A 468 -1.05 -6.78 -55.60
N ASP A 469 -1.42 -6.64 -54.33
CA ASP A 469 -1.48 -5.35 -53.63
C ASP A 469 -0.11 -4.64 -53.57
N GLY A 470 0.99 -5.41 -53.51
CA GLY A 470 2.35 -4.87 -53.49
C GLY A 470 2.83 -4.39 -54.87
N PHE A 471 2.34 -5.02 -55.95
CA PHE A 471 2.57 -4.53 -57.31
C PHE A 471 1.83 -3.20 -57.56
N ILE A 472 0.58 -3.10 -57.09
CA ILE A 472 -0.23 -1.88 -57.18
C ILE A 472 0.42 -0.74 -56.40
N LEU A 473 0.90 -0.98 -55.17
CA LEU A 473 1.62 0.00 -54.36
C LEU A 473 2.85 0.58 -55.11
N LYS A 474 3.67 -0.29 -55.70
CA LYS A 474 4.86 0.14 -56.46
C LYS A 474 4.51 0.94 -57.72
N CYS A 475 3.41 0.60 -58.39
CA CYS A 475 2.90 1.38 -59.51
C CYS A 475 2.40 2.76 -59.05
N LEU A 476 1.64 2.82 -57.94
CA LEU A 476 1.17 4.09 -57.37
C LEU A 476 2.33 5.00 -56.94
N GLN A 477 3.38 4.44 -56.33
CA GLN A 477 4.60 5.20 -55.99
C GLN A 477 5.29 5.80 -57.22
N HIS A 478 5.35 5.07 -58.34
CA HIS A 478 6.01 5.54 -59.56
C HIS A 478 5.20 6.61 -60.31
N TYR A 479 3.87 6.54 -60.28
CA TYR A 479 2.98 7.48 -60.99
C TYR A 479 2.42 8.60 -60.10
N GLY A 480 2.99 8.80 -58.90
CA GLY A 480 2.65 9.91 -58.00
C GLY A 480 1.28 9.77 -57.33
N PHE A 481 0.94 8.56 -56.89
CA PHE A 481 -0.29 8.20 -56.17
C PHE A 481 -1.59 8.53 -56.92
N ASN A 482 -1.57 8.43 -58.25
CA ASN A 482 -2.74 8.65 -59.10
C ASN A 482 -3.26 7.32 -59.66
N ALA A 483 -4.39 6.83 -59.12
CA ALA A 483 -5.00 5.56 -59.50
C ALA A 483 -5.39 5.51 -60.99
N GLU A 484 -5.98 6.57 -61.54
CA GLU A 484 -6.43 6.63 -62.94
C GLU A 484 -5.27 6.47 -63.93
N ARG A 485 -4.12 7.09 -63.64
CA ARG A 485 -2.91 6.95 -64.47
C ARG A 485 -2.33 5.55 -64.40
N VAL A 486 -2.34 4.92 -63.23
CA VAL A 486 -1.90 3.53 -63.06
C VAL A 486 -2.79 2.60 -63.90
N ILE A 487 -4.11 2.72 -63.74
CA ILE A 487 -5.10 1.92 -64.48
C ILE A 487 -4.93 2.08 -66.00
N ASN A 488 -4.85 3.31 -66.51
CA ASN A 488 -4.66 3.55 -67.94
C ASN A 488 -3.32 3.02 -68.45
N SER A 489 -2.23 3.18 -67.69
CA SER A 489 -0.91 2.67 -68.09
C SER A 489 -0.84 1.14 -68.15
N ILE A 490 -1.61 0.45 -67.30
CA ILE A 490 -1.73 -1.01 -67.30
C ILE A 490 -2.61 -1.49 -68.45
N LEU A 491 -3.74 -0.81 -68.72
CA LEU A 491 -4.65 -1.17 -69.80
C LEU A 491 -4.10 -0.90 -71.21
N GLU A 492 -3.26 0.14 -71.36
CA GLU A 492 -2.63 0.51 -72.62
C GLU A 492 -1.28 -0.20 -72.87
N ASP A 493 -0.89 -1.15 -71.99
CA ASP A 493 0.41 -1.84 -72.02
C ASP A 493 1.63 -0.88 -72.02
N ASN A 494 1.46 0.34 -71.51
CA ASN A 494 2.47 1.40 -71.50
C ASN A 494 3.12 1.56 -70.11
N LEU A 495 3.44 0.44 -69.46
CA LEU A 495 4.13 0.44 -68.18
C LEU A 495 5.62 0.79 -68.36
N ALA A 496 6.14 1.63 -67.45
CA ALA A 496 7.57 1.93 -67.40
C ALA A 496 8.42 0.65 -67.30
N GLU A 497 9.56 0.61 -67.98
CA GLU A 497 10.49 -0.54 -68.04
C GLU A 497 10.83 -1.17 -66.68
N PRO A 498 11.02 -0.40 -65.58
CA PRO A 498 11.26 -0.96 -64.25
C PRO A 498 10.07 -1.71 -63.65
N LEU A 499 8.84 -1.30 -63.99
CA LEU A 499 7.61 -1.88 -63.45
C LEU A 499 7.18 -3.13 -64.22
N ARG A 500 7.53 -3.23 -65.51
CA ARG A 500 7.25 -4.41 -66.35
C ARG A 500 8.05 -5.65 -65.93
N ALA A 501 9.18 -5.46 -65.24
CA ALA A 501 10.03 -6.54 -64.73
C ALA A 501 9.57 -7.11 -63.36
N LEU A 502 8.60 -6.46 -62.69
CA LEU A 502 8.09 -6.89 -61.39
C LEU A 502 7.02 -7.98 -61.56
N ASP A 503 6.94 -8.88 -60.57
CA ASP A 503 5.88 -9.89 -60.51
C ASP A 503 4.52 -9.21 -60.25
N GLN A 504 3.57 -9.45 -61.14
CA GLN A 504 2.22 -8.89 -61.07
C GLN A 504 1.41 -9.42 -59.87
N SER A 505 1.84 -10.53 -59.25
CA SER A 505 1.19 -11.16 -58.10
C SER A 505 1.80 -10.80 -56.74
N LEU A 506 2.70 -9.81 -56.68
CA LEU A 506 3.49 -9.49 -55.49
C LEU A 506 2.61 -9.03 -54.29
N PRO A 507 2.65 -9.73 -53.13
CA PRO A 507 1.87 -9.35 -51.95
C PRO A 507 2.53 -8.23 -51.13
N ILE A 508 1.73 -7.49 -50.35
CA ILE A 508 2.24 -6.56 -49.33
C ILE A 508 2.70 -7.38 -48.13
N ILE A 509 3.96 -7.23 -47.73
CA ILE A 509 4.51 -7.80 -46.49
C ILE A 509 4.53 -6.66 -45.46
N PRO A 510 3.74 -6.73 -44.37
CA PRO A 510 3.78 -5.71 -43.32
C PRO A 510 5.18 -5.60 -42.72
N GLU A 511 5.67 -4.39 -42.49
CA GLU A 511 6.95 -4.18 -41.81
C GLU A 511 6.82 -4.62 -40.34
N ASP A 512 7.77 -5.45 -39.88
CA ASP A 512 7.79 -5.90 -38.50
C ASP A 512 8.21 -4.71 -37.58
N PRO A 513 7.40 -4.34 -36.56
CA PRO A 513 7.77 -3.30 -35.59
C PRO A 513 9.08 -3.60 -34.84
N LEU A 514 9.60 -4.83 -34.90
CA LEU A 514 10.90 -5.20 -34.37
C LEU A 514 12.06 -4.79 -35.28
N ASP A 515 11.88 -4.84 -36.60
CA ASP A 515 12.91 -4.47 -37.58
C ASP A 515 13.12 -2.95 -37.63
N THR A 516 12.05 -2.16 -37.51
CA THR A 516 12.12 -0.70 -37.43
C THR A 516 12.90 -0.23 -36.20
N LYS A 517 12.63 -0.83 -35.02
CA LYS A 517 13.39 -0.53 -33.80
C LYS A 517 14.83 -1.01 -33.87
N PHE A 518 15.11 -2.13 -34.54
CA PHE A 518 16.48 -2.61 -34.75
C PHE A 518 17.28 -1.67 -35.65
N LEU A 519 16.68 -1.17 -36.73
CA LEU A 519 17.32 -0.19 -37.63
C LEU A 519 17.58 1.15 -36.94
N GLU A 520 16.71 1.59 -36.04
CA GLU A 520 16.88 2.84 -35.27
C GLU A 520 17.91 2.74 -34.14
N THR A 521 17.93 1.63 -33.40
CA THR A 521 18.73 1.52 -32.16
C THR A 521 19.93 0.59 -32.26
N GLY A 522 20.04 -0.21 -33.33
CA GLY A 522 21.09 -1.22 -33.50
C GLY A 522 21.06 -2.37 -32.48
N GLN A 523 20.02 -2.44 -31.64
CA GLN A 523 19.90 -3.45 -30.58
C GLN A 523 18.82 -4.47 -30.93
N ALA A 524 19.24 -5.68 -31.29
CA ALA A 524 18.33 -6.80 -31.46
C ALA A 524 17.89 -7.30 -30.08
N ARG A 525 16.61 -7.14 -29.73
CA ARG A 525 16.04 -7.78 -28.54
C ARG A 525 15.65 -9.22 -28.88
N LEU A 526 16.66 -10.06 -29.10
CA LEU A 526 16.48 -11.51 -29.28
C LEU A 526 16.46 -12.18 -27.91
N ASN A 527 15.44 -12.97 -27.66
CA ASN A 527 15.44 -13.95 -26.58
C ASN A 527 16.47 -15.06 -26.91
N VAL A 528 17.07 -15.72 -25.91
CA VAL A 528 18.07 -16.80 -26.08
C VAL A 528 17.54 -18.01 -26.87
N PHE A 529 16.22 -18.11 -27.00
CA PHE A 529 15.51 -19.14 -27.77
C PHE A 529 15.03 -18.66 -29.15
N ASP A 530 15.19 -17.37 -29.49
CA ASP A 530 14.75 -16.86 -30.79
C ASP A 530 15.72 -17.33 -31.89
N GLY A 531 15.18 -17.97 -32.93
CA GLY A 531 15.95 -18.54 -34.04
C GLY A 531 16.58 -19.91 -33.76
N ASP A 532 16.12 -20.61 -32.73
CA ASP A 532 16.54 -22.00 -32.48
C ASP A 532 15.91 -22.99 -33.49
N GLN A 533 16.28 -24.27 -33.39
CA GLN A 533 15.81 -25.32 -34.32
C GLN A 533 14.29 -25.56 -34.27
N PHE A 534 13.58 -24.95 -33.32
CA PHE A 534 12.13 -25.06 -33.14
C PHE A 534 11.37 -23.81 -33.58
N ASP A 535 12.06 -22.70 -33.79
CA ASP A 535 11.45 -21.38 -33.96
C ASP A 535 11.12 -21.05 -35.43
N ILE A 536 11.74 -21.75 -36.38
CA ILE A 536 11.43 -21.64 -37.81
C ILE A 536 11.25 -23.04 -38.39
N MET A 537 10.00 -23.41 -38.68
CA MET A 537 9.56 -24.68 -39.30
C MET A 537 10.01 -24.83 -40.77
N THR A 538 11.23 -24.44 -41.10
CA THR A 538 11.82 -24.51 -42.46
C THR A 538 12.66 -25.76 -42.67
N ARG A 539 12.89 -26.56 -41.62
CA ARG A 539 13.67 -27.80 -41.65
C ARG A 539 12.82 -28.98 -41.19
N ASP A 540 12.79 -30.04 -42.00
CA ASP A 540 12.08 -31.30 -41.69
C ASP A 540 12.87 -32.21 -40.71
N ASP A 541 14.11 -31.87 -40.38
CA ASP A 541 15.01 -32.63 -39.52
C ASP A 541 15.24 -31.95 -38.16
N VAL A 542 14.27 -32.12 -37.26
CA VAL A 542 14.34 -31.62 -35.88
C VAL A 542 14.90 -32.68 -34.93
N ASP A 543 15.83 -32.30 -34.05
CA ASP A 543 16.40 -33.18 -33.03
C ASP A 543 15.37 -33.52 -31.93
N VAL A 544 14.67 -34.63 -32.13
CA VAL A 544 13.62 -35.14 -31.23
C VAL A 544 14.11 -35.52 -29.83
N SER A 545 15.42 -35.55 -29.58
CA SER A 545 15.97 -35.85 -28.25
C SER A 545 15.78 -34.72 -27.24
N LYS A 546 15.59 -33.48 -27.72
CA LYS A 546 15.30 -32.29 -26.90
C LYS A 546 13.81 -32.10 -26.63
N ILE A 547 12.95 -32.81 -27.37
CA ILE A 547 11.49 -32.75 -27.24
C ILE A 547 11.06 -33.75 -26.17
N HIS A 548 10.47 -33.28 -25.09
CA HIS A 548 9.95 -34.15 -24.03
C HIS A 548 8.44 -33.96 -23.85
N ILE A 549 7.68 -35.02 -24.11
CA ILE A 549 6.23 -35.02 -23.89
C ILE A 549 5.95 -35.60 -22.49
N GLY A 550 5.46 -34.75 -21.57
CA GLY A 550 5.07 -35.12 -20.20
C GLY A 550 6.05 -34.64 -19.12
N LYS A 551 6.03 -35.24 -17.92
CA LYS A 551 6.98 -34.89 -16.84
C LYS A 551 8.36 -35.49 -17.12
N ARG A 552 9.39 -34.65 -17.26
CA ARG A 552 10.78 -35.08 -17.47
C ARG A 552 11.21 -35.95 -16.30
N LYS A 553 11.78 -37.13 -16.55
CA LYS A 553 12.46 -37.88 -15.49
C LYS A 553 13.68 -37.03 -15.10
N SER A 554 13.60 -36.39 -13.93
CA SER A 554 14.69 -35.61 -13.37
C SER A 554 15.96 -36.47 -13.31
N LYS A 555 17.12 -35.83 -13.47
CA LYS A 555 18.44 -36.43 -13.24
C LYS A 555 18.54 -37.08 -11.84
N TYR A 556 17.69 -36.64 -10.91
CA TYR A 556 17.66 -37.08 -9.52
C TYR A 556 16.41 -37.89 -9.23
N LYS A 557 16.57 -38.96 -8.45
CA LYS A 557 15.49 -39.91 -8.14
C LYS A 557 14.50 -39.35 -7.10
N ASP A 558 14.98 -38.52 -6.18
CA ASP A 558 14.22 -37.93 -5.06
C ASP A 558 14.68 -36.50 -4.73
N LEU A 559 13.86 -35.72 -4.01
CA LEU A 559 14.15 -34.34 -3.60
C LEU A 559 15.43 -34.22 -2.75
N LYS A 560 15.72 -35.26 -1.97
CA LYS A 560 16.92 -35.35 -1.14
C LYS A 560 18.19 -35.46 -1.99
N ASP A 561 18.14 -36.29 -3.04
CA ASP A 561 19.23 -36.50 -4.00
C ASP A 561 19.51 -35.22 -4.82
N MET A 562 18.47 -34.40 -5.06
CA MET A 562 18.62 -33.07 -5.65
C MET A 562 19.24 -32.05 -4.69
N LEU A 563 18.85 -32.06 -3.41
CA LEU A 563 19.42 -31.13 -2.40
C LEU A 563 20.88 -31.48 -2.03
N ASP A 564 21.27 -32.75 -2.15
CA ASP A 564 22.63 -33.20 -1.87
C ASP A 564 23.61 -32.81 -3.01
N ASP A 565 23.11 -32.54 -4.22
CA ASP A 565 23.92 -32.03 -5.34
C ASP A 565 24.24 -30.53 -5.19
N LYS A 566 25.27 -30.24 -4.40
CA LYS A 566 25.78 -28.87 -4.15
C LYS A 566 26.73 -28.34 -5.23
N THR A 567 26.76 -28.94 -6.43
CA THR A 567 27.69 -28.53 -7.50
C THR A 567 27.41 -27.10 -7.99
N GLU A 568 26.14 -26.71 -8.10
CA GLU A 568 25.73 -25.36 -8.48
C GLU A 568 26.11 -24.32 -7.42
N VAL A 569 25.91 -24.64 -6.13
CA VAL A 569 26.31 -23.79 -5.00
C VAL A 569 27.82 -23.54 -5.00
N LYS A 570 28.63 -24.58 -5.29
CA LYS A 570 30.09 -24.42 -5.40
C LYS A 570 30.53 -23.55 -6.57
N LYS A 571 29.80 -23.55 -7.69
CA LYS A 571 30.06 -22.62 -8.81
C LYS A 571 29.69 -21.18 -8.46
N MET A 572 28.63 -20.98 -7.68
CA MET A 572 28.21 -19.66 -7.22
C MET A 572 29.19 -19.03 -6.23
N VAL A 573 29.84 -19.83 -5.36
CA VAL A 573 30.87 -19.33 -4.43
C VAL A 573 32.02 -18.62 -5.16
N ASP A 574 32.40 -19.09 -6.36
CA ASP A 574 33.47 -18.49 -7.18
C ASP A 574 33.02 -17.20 -7.92
N ILE A 575 31.70 -16.99 -8.04
CA ILE A 575 31.11 -15.76 -8.57
C ILE A 575 31.02 -14.73 -7.44
N TYR A 576 30.57 -15.13 -6.25
CA TYR A 576 30.49 -14.23 -5.08
C TYR A 576 31.88 -13.78 -4.59
N SER A 577 32.91 -14.61 -4.71
CA SER A 577 34.29 -14.22 -4.39
C SER A 577 34.84 -13.11 -5.29
N LYS A 578 34.38 -13.03 -6.55
CA LYS A 578 34.77 -11.98 -7.51
C LYS A 578 34.12 -10.62 -7.25
N TYR A 579 33.01 -10.57 -6.50
CA TYR A 579 32.34 -9.32 -6.12
C TYR A 579 32.78 -8.80 -4.76
N ASN A 580 33.74 -9.46 -4.09
CA ASN A 580 34.27 -9.03 -2.80
C ASN A 580 35.36 -7.94 -2.97
N LEU A 581 34.95 -6.79 -3.48
CA LEU A 581 35.82 -5.62 -3.65
C LEU A 581 35.05 -4.36 -3.23
N VAL A 582 34.70 -4.27 -1.94
CA VAL A 582 34.55 -3.04 -1.13
C VAL A 582 34.37 -3.44 0.35
N CYS A 583 35.36 -3.03 1.18
CA CYS A 583 35.41 -2.83 2.64
C CYS A 583 34.72 -3.84 3.61
N ASP A 584 35.56 -4.56 4.35
CA ASP A 584 35.22 -5.32 5.56
C ASP A 584 34.63 -4.40 6.66
N GLU A 585 33.32 -4.49 6.89
CA GLU A 585 32.60 -3.90 8.05
C GLU A 585 32.57 -4.85 9.28
N GLU A 586 33.41 -5.89 9.30
CA GLU A 586 33.51 -6.82 10.44
C GLU A 586 34.55 -6.41 11.50
N ALA A 587 35.01 -5.16 11.46
CA ALA A 587 35.90 -4.57 12.48
C ALA A 587 35.25 -3.45 13.32
N LEU A 588 33.92 -3.25 13.26
CA LEU A 588 33.23 -2.20 14.03
C LEU A 588 32.33 -2.69 15.19
N TYR A 589 32.26 -4.01 15.42
CA TYR A 589 31.50 -4.59 16.54
C TYR A 589 32.29 -5.66 17.30
N SER A 590 33.52 -5.33 17.67
CA SER A 590 34.38 -6.18 18.52
C SER A 590 35.09 -5.39 19.63
N ASP A 591 34.36 -4.55 20.38
CA ASP A 591 34.70 -4.22 21.77
C ASP A 591 33.49 -4.64 22.64
N GLU A 592 33.67 -5.64 23.50
CA GLU A 592 34.05 -5.50 24.90
C GLU A 592 32.89 -4.93 25.73
N TYR A 593 31.96 -5.82 26.10
CA TYR A 593 31.06 -5.55 27.22
C TYR A 593 31.95 -5.39 28.47
N ASP A 594 31.98 -4.15 28.97
CA ASP A 594 32.64 -3.78 30.21
C ASP A 594 31.74 -4.15 31.39
N ASP A 595 32.09 -5.25 32.06
CA ASP A 595 31.37 -5.80 33.21
C ASP A 595 31.69 -5.06 34.53
N THR A 596 32.33 -3.88 34.49
CA THR A 596 32.67 -3.15 35.72
C THR A 596 31.59 -2.15 36.16
N TYR A 597 30.45 -2.65 36.63
CA TYR A 597 29.65 -1.92 37.63
C TYR A 597 28.85 -2.86 38.53
N ASP A 598 29.55 -3.77 39.20
CA ASP A 598 29.03 -4.51 40.36
C ASP A 598 30.06 -4.41 41.50
N SER A 599 30.21 -3.19 42.04
CA SER A 599 30.95 -2.94 43.29
C SER A 599 30.53 -1.60 43.89
N ASP A 600 30.02 -1.67 45.12
CA ASP A 600 29.85 -0.60 46.10
C ASP A 600 28.50 0.15 46.16
N GLY A 601 27.55 -0.46 46.89
CA GLY A 601 27.34 0.02 48.27
C GLY A 601 26.02 0.71 48.67
N VAL A 602 25.20 -0.07 49.41
CA VAL A 602 24.47 0.27 50.67
C VAL A 602 23.09 0.96 50.61
N ALA A 603 22.04 0.18 50.93
CA ALA A 603 21.24 0.37 52.17
C ALA A 603 20.43 -0.91 52.51
N PRO A 604 20.35 -1.33 53.80
CA PRO A 604 19.75 -2.59 54.21
C PRO A 604 18.26 -2.47 54.56
N VAL A 605 17.44 -3.46 54.16
CA VAL A 605 16.11 -3.70 54.72
C VAL A 605 16.00 -5.17 55.15
N PRO A 606 15.45 -5.48 56.33
CA PRO A 606 15.54 -6.80 56.92
C PRO A 606 14.45 -7.75 56.43
N ASP A 607 14.91 -8.95 56.05
CA ASP A 607 14.37 -10.28 56.37
C ASP A 607 12.86 -10.52 56.29
N LEU A 608 12.42 -11.17 55.20
CA LEU A 608 11.28 -12.10 55.17
C LEU A 608 11.53 -13.24 54.16
N SER A 609 12.02 -14.37 54.67
CA SER A 609 11.69 -15.78 54.32
C SER A 609 11.58 -16.25 52.85
N ASP A 610 12.63 -16.99 52.45
CA ASP A 610 12.76 -18.23 51.65
C ASP A 610 11.74 -18.73 50.60
N ASP A 611 12.33 -19.09 49.44
CA ASP A 611 12.05 -20.23 48.52
C ASP A 611 10.73 -20.29 47.70
N THR A 612 10.66 -20.51 46.37
CA THR A 612 11.57 -21.07 45.35
C THR A 612 11.11 -20.61 43.94
N ARG A 613 11.99 -19.98 43.15
CA ARG A 613 11.75 -19.73 41.71
C ARG A 613 12.28 -20.92 40.90
N ARG A 614 11.45 -21.40 39.96
CA ARG A 614 11.63 -22.63 39.18
C ARG A 614 12.93 -22.60 38.34
N PRO A 615 13.69 -23.70 38.26
CA PRO A 615 14.88 -23.77 37.41
C PRO A 615 14.51 -23.81 35.91
N PHE A 616 15.36 -23.20 35.11
CA PHE A 616 15.28 -23.18 33.65
C PHE A 616 15.38 -24.61 33.08
N VAL A 617 14.39 -25.05 32.30
CA VAL A 617 14.31 -26.42 31.75
C VAL A 617 14.63 -26.37 30.25
N THR A 618 15.76 -26.96 29.85
CA THR A 618 16.15 -27.10 28.45
C THR A 618 15.21 -28.09 27.72
N PRO A 619 14.64 -27.73 26.54
CA PRO A 619 13.73 -28.59 25.79
C PRO A 619 14.37 -29.95 25.39
N ARG A 620 13.58 -31.02 25.47
CA ARG A 620 14.01 -32.42 25.30
C ARG A 620 14.60 -32.79 23.92
N ALA A 621 14.56 -31.88 22.94
CA ALA A 621 15.19 -32.06 21.64
C ALA A 621 16.70 -31.75 21.63
N LEU A 622 17.22 -31.09 22.69
CA LEU A 622 18.62 -30.64 22.80
C LEU A 622 19.43 -31.36 23.90
N ARG A 623 18.89 -32.42 24.51
CA ARG A 623 19.57 -33.17 25.57
C ARG A 623 20.32 -34.36 24.99
N GLN A 624 21.66 -34.32 25.02
CA GLN A 624 22.51 -35.47 24.70
C GLN A 624 22.43 -36.53 25.82
N TYR A 625 22.36 -37.80 25.43
CA TYR A 625 22.28 -38.95 26.31
C TYR A 625 23.68 -39.36 26.77
N ASP A 626 23.94 -39.28 28.08
CA ASP A 626 25.00 -40.06 28.73
C ASP A 626 24.37 -41.03 29.72
N ARG A 627 24.96 -42.22 29.77
CA ARG A 627 24.42 -43.46 30.32
C ARG A 627 25.40 -43.94 31.37
N GLU A 628 25.03 -43.94 32.66
CA GLU A 628 25.62 -44.84 33.67
C GLU A 628 24.91 -44.79 35.05
N GLN A 629 24.51 -45.99 35.49
CA GLN A 629 24.48 -46.63 36.83
C GLN A 629 23.65 -46.09 38.04
N GLU A 630 22.55 -46.84 38.29
CA GLU A 630 22.10 -47.57 39.52
C GLU A 630 22.42 -47.07 40.95
N GLU A 631 21.38 -46.97 41.79
CA GLU A 631 21.04 -47.81 42.98
C GLU A 631 19.89 -47.10 43.76
N GLU A 632 18.66 -47.63 43.83
CA GLU A 632 18.09 -48.67 44.72
C GLU A 632 17.67 -48.16 46.12
N SER A 633 16.36 -48.20 46.42
CA SER A 633 15.80 -48.82 47.65
C SER A 633 14.28 -48.67 47.73
N GLU A 634 13.64 -49.81 47.96
CA GLU A 634 12.22 -50.14 48.00
C GLU A 634 11.50 -49.65 49.27
N GLU A 635 10.16 -49.59 49.24
CA GLU A 635 9.27 -50.13 50.29
C GLU A 635 7.79 -50.10 49.84
N GLU A 636 7.23 -51.29 49.60
CA GLU A 636 5.80 -51.67 49.72
C GLU A 636 5.68 -52.55 51.00
N PRO A 637 4.52 -52.91 51.61
CA PRO A 637 3.28 -53.33 50.92
C PRO A 637 1.93 -53.17 51.69
N GLU A 638 0.87 -53.70 51.06
CA GLU A 638 -0.30 -54.43 51.61
C GLU A 638 -1.72 -53.81 51.51
N GLY A 639 -2.63 -54.57 50.85
CA GLY A 639 -4.03 -54.68 51.29
C GLY A 639 -5.17 -54.84 50.27
N GLN A 640 -5.29 -56.03 49.63
CA GLN A 640 -6.52 -56.81 49.29
C GLN A 640 -7.65 -56.20 48.40
N GLU A 641 -7.90 -56.77 47.19
CA GLU A 641 -8.92 -57.81 46.83
C GLU A 641 -10.39 -57.32 46.92
N GLU A 642 -11.34 -57.53 46.00
CA GLU A 642 -11.50 -58.19 44.70
C GLU A 642 -12.84 -57.68 44.08
N ASP A 643 -13.03 -57.92 42.78
CA ASP A 643 -14.28 -58.33 42.11
C ASP A 643 -14.92 -57.47 40.97
N LYS A 644 -15.50 -58.23 40.03
CA LYS A 644 -15.69 -58.09 38.57
C LYS A 644 -16.47 -56.89 37.97
N PRO A 645 -16.27 -56.60 36.65
CA PRO A 645 -16.91 -55.48 35.95
C PRO A 645 -18.27 -55.85 35.35
N SER A 646 -19.25 -54.95 35.47
CA SER A 646 -20.45 -54.94 34.64
C SER A 646 -20.59 -53.60 33.90
N SER A 647 -21.11 -53.70 32.69
CA SER A 647 -21.01 -52.71 31.61
C SER A 647 -21.82 -51.43 31.84
N SER A 648 -21.16 -50.29 31.77
CA SER A 648 -21.77 -48.99 31.41
C SER A 648 -20.66 -48.04 30.95
N ARG A 649 -20.53 -47.88 29.62
CA ARG A 649 -19.58 -46.93 29.01
C ARG A 649 -20.19 -45.53 29.07
N ASN A 650 -19.89 -44.80 30.13
CA ASN A 650 -20.11 -43.36 30.15
C ASN A 650 -18.99 -42.66 29.37
N LYS A 651 -19.40 -41.90 28.37
CA LYS A 651 -18.59 -41.08 27.49
C LYS A 651 -18.23 -39.79 28.25
N MET A 652 -17.27 -39.86 29.17
CA MET A 652 -16.45 -38.75 29.68
C MET A 652 -15.40 -39.33 30.63
N ASP A 653 -14.20 -39.61 30.14
CA ASP A 653 -13.04 -39.89 31.00
C ASP A 653 -11.93 -38.92 30.59
N PHE A 654 -11.95 -37.75 31.22
CA PHE A 654 -11.21 -36.56 30.83
C PHE A 654 -9.73 -36.58 31.27
N CYS A 655 -9.31 -37.54 32.09
CA CYS A 655 -7.90 -37.74 32.46
C CYS A 655 -7.64 -39.21 32.83
N VAL A 656 -7.34 -40.05 31.82
CA VAL A 656 -6.84 -41.41 32.08
C VAL A 656 -5.36 -41.33 32.49
N ASN A 657 -4.98 -42.06 33.55
CA ASN A 657 -3.61 -42.06 34.09
C ASN A 657 -2.58 -42.43 32.98
N PRO A 658 -1.53 -41.60 32.76
CA PRO A 658 -0.56 -41.80 31.68
C PRO A 658 0.17 -43.15 31.70
N GLU A 659 0.33 -43.78 32.86
CA GLU A 659 0.99 -45.09 32.97
C GLU A 659 0.14 -46.23 32.41
N GLU A 660 -1.18 -46.22 32.61
CA GLU A 660 -2.07 -47.21 32.00
C GLU A 660 -2.12 -47.08 30.47
N MET A 661 -2.05 -45.84 29.97
CA MET A 661 -1.94 -45.59 28.51
C MET A 661 -0.62 -46.12 27.95
N ARG A 662 0.47 -46.05 28.72
CA ARG A 662 1.78 -46.58 28.34
C ARG A 662 1.77 -48.12 28.39
N ALA A 663 1.24 -48.72 29.46
CA ALA A 663 1.09 -50.17 29.61
C ALA A 663 0.19 -50.79 28.52
N ARG A 664 -0.93 -50.14 28.17
CA ARG A 664 -1.83 -50.61 27.10
C ARG A 664 -1.17 -50.50 25.72
N ARG A 665 -0.34 -49.48 25.50
CA ARG A 665 0.43 -49.31 24.26
C ARG A 665 1.54 -50.36 24.15
N GLU A 666 2.24 -50.64 25.24
CA GLU A 666 3.30 -51.64 25.31
C GLU A 666 2.77 -53.06 25.18
N ALA A 667 1.65 -53.39 25.83
CA ALA A 667 0.92 -54.64 25.64
C ALA A 667 0.43 -54.83 24.19
N SER A 668 -0.05 -53.75 23.55
CA SER A 668 -0.43 -53.78 22.12
C SER A 668 0.78 -53.95 21.20
N TYR A 669 1.95 -53.44 21.59
CA TYR A 669 3.20 -53.56 20.85
C TYR A 669 3.80 -54.98 21.00
N GLN A 670 3.74 -55.56 22.20
CA GLN A 670 4.14 -56.95 22.47
C GLN A 670 3.18 -57.96 21.83
N ALA A 671 1.88 -57.72 21.83
CA ALA A 671 0.89 -58.53 21.11
C ALA A 671 1.11 -58.52 19.58
N ARG A 672 1.67 -57.43 19.04
CA ARG A 672 2.08 -57.31 17.63
C ARG A 672 3.45 -57.95 17.34
N ARG A 673 4.37 -57.99 18.31
CA ARG A 673 5.67 -58.69 18.19
C ARG A 673 5.59 -60.20 18.40
N GLY A 674 4.60 -60.70 19.15
CA GLY A 674 4.34 -62.14 19.35
C GLY A 674 3.77 -62.87 18.13
N ARG A 675 3.44 -62.16 17.05
CA ARG A 675 3.13 -62.76 15.73
C ARG A 675 4.28 -62.53 14.76
N GLY A 676 5.48 -62.91 15.22
CA GLY A 676 6.62 -63.22 14.38
C GLY A 676 6.31 -64.45 13.53
N HIS A 677 6.45 -64.27 12.22
CA HIS A 677 6.13 -65.19 11.15
C HIS A 677 7.17 -66.34 11.10
N ALA A 678 7.01 -67.37 11.93
CA ALA A 678 7.59 -68.68 11.65
C ALA A 678 6.54 -69.53 10.92
N ASN A 679 6.86 -69.90 9.66
CA ASN A 679 6.11 -70.78 8.76
C ASN A 679 4.68 -70.39 8.36
N ARG A 680 4.56 -69.58 7.29
CA ARG A 680 3.48 -69.71 6.30
C ARG A 680 4.04 -69.53 4.88
N PRO A 681 3.65 -70.36 3.90
CA PRO A 681 4.25 -70.38 2.57
C PRO A 681 3.92 -69.09 1.78
N ALA A 682 4.81 -68.75 0.84
CA ALA A 682 4.82 -67.53 0.04
C ALA A 682 3.45 -67.21 -0.60
N ALA A 683 2.94 -66.01 -0.34
CA ALA A 683 1.76 -65.48 -1.01
C ALA A 683 2.17 -64.87 -2.36
N GLN A 684 1.50 -65.32 -3.44
CA GLN A 684 1.67 -64.86 -4.81
C GLN A 684 1.45 -63.33 -4.97
N PRO A 685 2.09 -62.70 -5.98
CA PRO A 685 1.90 -61.28 -6.25
C PRO A 685 0.44 -60.98 -6.64
N ARG A 686 -0.21 -60.04 -5.93
CA ARG A 686 -1.58 -59.62 -6.24
C ARG A 686 -1.60 -58.75 -7.48
N ASN A 687 -2.44 -59.12 -8.45
CA ASN A 687 -2.61 -58.40 -9.70
C ASN A 687 -3.41 -57.10 -9.46
N THR A 688 -2.84 -55.97 -9.85
CA THR A 688 -3.39 -54.61 -9.63
C THR A 688 -4.01 -54.02 -10.90
N ASP A 689 -4.40 -54.87 -11.84
CA ASP A 689 -5.01 -54.46 -13.09
C ASP A 689 -6.45 -53.92 -12.88
N VAL A 690 -6.75 -52.84 -13.59
CA VAL A 690 -8.05 -52.12 -13.62
C VAL A 690 -8.68 -52.15 -15.02
N THR A 691 -8.02 -52.78 -15.99
CA THR A 691 -8.60 -53.08 -17.30
C THR A 691 -9.51 -54.30 -17.17
N GLY A 692 -10.74 -54.17 -17.69
CA GLY A 692 -11.77 -55.20 -17.61
C GLY A 692 -12.21 -55.62 -19.01
N LYS A 693 -13.00 -56.69 -19.09
CA LYS A 693 -13.54 -57.19 -20.36
C LYS A 693 -14.45 -56.15 -21.06
N PRO A 694 -14.62 -56.22 -22.39
CA PRO A 694 -15.46 -55.30 -23.16
C PRO A 694 -16.91 -55.22 -22.66
N ARG A 695 -17.58 -54.11 -22.98
CA ARG A 695 -18.90 -53.75 -22.46
C ARG A 695 -19.97 -54.79 -22.83
N GLY A 696 -20.67 -55.33 -21.83
CA GLY A 696 -21.78 -56.29 -22.02
C GLY A 696 -21.53 -57.68 -21.43
N GLN A 697 -20.30 -58.02 -21.05
CA GLN A 697 -20.01 -59.20 -20.22
C GLN A 697 -19.60 -58.74 -18.82
N GLY A 698 -20.23 -59.30 -17.79
CA GLY A 698 -19.99 -58.92 -16.39
C GLY A 698 -18.51 -58.94 -16.00
N GLN A 699 -18.10 -58.02 -15.14
CA GLN A 699 -16.71 -57.89 -14.71
C GLN A 699 -16.39 -58.74 -13.49
N GLU A 700 -15.12 -59.16 -13.38
CA GLU A 700 -14.62 -59.92 -12.24
C GLU A 700 -14.54 -59.04 -10.99
N LYS A 701 -14.86 -59.64 -9.84
CA LYS A 701 -15.03 -58.95 -8.55
C LYS A 701 -13.77 -58.22 -8.07
N GLU A 702 -12.59 -58.73 -8.45
CA GLU A 702 -11.30 -58.15 -8.07
C GLU A 702 -10.97 -56.89 -8.87
N VAL A 703 -11.33 -56.84 -10.17
CA VAL A 703 -11.20 -55.64 -11.02
C VAL A 703 -12.15 -54.54 -10.55
N LEU A 704 -13.37 -54.91 -10.13
CA LEU A 704 -14.33 -53.98 -9.53
C LEU A 704 -13.80 -53.41 -8.21
N HIS A 705 -13.20 -54.23 -7.36
CA HIS A 705 -12.59 -53.77 -6.10
C HIS A 705 -11.38 -52.84 -6.33
N ASN A 706 -10.54 -53.14 -7.31
CA ASN A 706 -9.40 -52.30 -7.70
C ASN A 706 -9.85 -50.95 -8.30
N ARG A 707 -10.94 -50.94 -9.08
CA ARG A 707 -11.57 -49.71 -9.58
C ARG A 707 -12.16 -48.85 -8.46
N ASP A 708 -12.87 -49.48 -7.53
CA ASP A 708 -13.50 -48.79 -6.40
C ASP A 708 -12.45 -48.15 -5.47
N LYS A 709 -11.31 -48.83 -5.27
CA LYS A 709 -10.17 -48.30 -4.53
C LYS A 709 -9.46 -47.15 -5.26
N LYS A 710 -9.39 -47.20 -6.60
CA LYS A 710 -8.85 -46.12 -7.43
C LYS A 710 -9.76 -44.89 -7.49
N GLU A 711 -11.08 -45.08 -7.50
CA GLU A 711 -12.04 -43.97 -7.42
C GLU A 711 -12.02 -43.30 -6.04
N LYS A 712 -11.99 -44.08 -4.95
CA LYS A 712 -11.95 -43.54 -3.56
C LYS A 712 -10.71 -42.70 -3.26
N ASN A 713 -9.59 -42.96 -3.92
CA ASN A 713 -8.31 -42.26 -3.68
C ASN A 713 -7.99 -41.19 -4.73
N LYS A 714 -8.95 -40.81 -5.59
CA LYS A 714 -8.73 -39.86 -6.69
C LYS A 714 -9.01 -38.39 -6.31
N SER A 715 -9.31 -38.08 -5.04
CA SER A 715 -9.79 -36.77 -4.60
C SER A 715 -8.68 -35.85 -4.09
N ALA A 716 -8.09 -35.06 -4.99
CA ALA A 716 -7.35 -33.85 -4.62
C ALA A 716 -7.34 -32.87 -5.80
N ARG A 717 -8.52 -32.36 -6.21
CA ARG A 717 -8.70 -31.06 -6.90
C ARG A 717 -10.18 -30.76 -7.15
N ALA A 718 -10.47 -29.46 -7.18
CA ALA A 718 -11.78 -28.83 -7.14
C ALA A 718 -12.63 -29.09 -8.39
N ASN A 719 -13.63 -29.98 -8.26
CA ASN A 719 -14.97 -29.91 -8.88
C ASN A 719 -15.80 -31.22 -8.73
N HIS A 720 -15.29 -32.25 -8.05
CA HIS A 720 -15.97 -33.56 -7.99
C HIS A 720 -16.86 -33.82 -6.76
N ASN A 721 -17.21 -32.80 -5.96
CA ASN A 721 -18.01 -32.97 -4.74
C ASN A 721 -19.52 -33.25 -5.00
N ARG A 722 -19.97 -33.21 -6.25
CA ARG A 722 -21.37 -33.52 -6.61
C ARG A 722 -21.67 -35.03 -6.60
N ARG A 723 -20.66 -35.89 -6.83
CA ARG A 723 -20.85 -37.35 -6.94
C ARG A 723 -20.80 -38.07 -5.59
N SER A 724 -19.93 -37.62 -4.68
CA SER A 724 -19.88 -38.08 -3.28
C SER A 724 -21.20 -37.75 -2.56
N GLY A 725 -21.72 -36.52 -2.74
CA GLY A 725 -23.01 -36.10 -2.19
C GLY A 725 -24.20 -36.91 -2.74
N ALA A 726 -24.18 -37.28 -4.02
CA ALA A 726 -25.20 -38.14 -4.61
C ALA A 726 -25.15 -39.60 -4.08
N GLN A 727 -23.95 -40.12 -3.80
CA GLN A 727 -23.76 -41.46 -3.26
C GLN A 727 -24.18 -41.54 -1.78
N TRP A 728 -23.91 -40.48 -1.01
CA TRP A 728 -24.40 -40.32 0.36
C TRP A 728 -25.93 -40.28 0.43
N LYS A 729 -26.58 -39.49 -0.45
CA LYS A 729 -28.05 -39.43 -0.56
C LYS A 729 -28.68 -40.77 -0.95
N ARG A 730 -28.03 -41.57 -1.81
CA ARG A 730 -28.47 -42.95 -2.12
C ARG A 730 -28.30 -43.92 -0.95
N SER A 731 -27.20 -43.81 -0.20
CA SER A 731 -26.97 -44.67 0.98
C SER A 731 -27.95 -44.42 2.13
N GLN A 732 -28.53 -43.21 2.17
CA GLN A 732 -29.60 -42.81 3.10
C GLN A 732 -31.02 -43.11 2.57
N GLY A 733 -31.16 -43.78 1.41
CA GLY A 733 -32.45 -44.18 0.86
C GLY A 733 -33.32 -43.01 0.33
N MET A 734 -32.75 -41.83 0.11
CA MET A 734 -33.50 -40.62 -0.27
C MET A 734 -33.73 -40.44 -1.79
N MET A 735 -33.46 -41.47 -2.60
CA MET A 735 -33.78 -41.48 -4.04
C MET A 735 -34.34 -42.86 -4.41
N PRO A 736 -35.44 -42.95 -5.19
CA PRO A 736 -35.98 -44.22 -5.62
C PRO A 736 -35.02 -44.91 -6.61
N SER A 737 -34.99 -46.25 -6.52
CA SER A 737 -34.12 -47.14 -7.29
C SER A 737 -34.34 -47.10 -8.79
#